data_AF-A0A9P5HHX0-F1
#
_entry.id   AF-A0A9P5HHX0-F1
#
_cell.length_a   1.000
_cell.length_b   1.000
_cell.length_c   1.000
_cell.angle_alpha   90.00
_cell.angle_beta   90.00
_cell.angle_gamma   90.00
#
_symmetry.space_group_name_H-M   'P 1'
#
loop_
_entity.id
_entity.type
_entity.pdbx_description
1 polymer ?
#
loop_
_entity_poly.entity_id
_entity_poly.type
_entity_poly.pdbx_seq_one_letter_code
_entity_poly.pdbx_strand_id
1 'polypeptide(L)'
;MAGRDQPPADRAAAMLRFDMAVTEHGTPLSKPLGEAAVKRRNIPTGIQDQILRLDHPEARTRLWIVDRTLEPQTVAHFFEFVSSGQLPGGSQSSLPRPTHEEFMMMMQPFPQWAPAPYNEIRRSTAESIMVRIGSREALDHLTPIAKELHCMKTRIWEGIPPVSERRWKDLELDRPDNFSIACQFIVAVINVFYYLNHPMIKHNLRVTSNLISDHLKEYEEAINALRKSASSDGSYQHMSATRLWHEFISAHYKSISTRAHKWAIEHIDRLRAPVIVHLATHQPAIPGPHDARQWELTNKFHDLNENTAHANFAIFIPTDGYRGDPRPAQDAKPLTEQDGRRFREEPISWSANLYHRQADYNARVRYLSRVQTYNEIAEAGISTIDSPVNDPRSMMRTVRSQTNAHIMARRELRGEPEPLGLDTWLDQVKTRVGSENLQWGYVAFRLNHEHNDGQWAYFKQRFEDDCANWGDEFTGIDDVRNISKIHWLDGKELGIEDGDIEAAKVLFKTYVESTDAPTQVRQEMFLVADGDVISSYLNPTTAKRGFVLAVDADFDPTDTDQGRNEESPGYSGAVRVLGSLLWDDLGAQFQMQTQQLVDLWPLAMNNPALIYEGPLPMPILRSRSSASLSRSMAREMAQRYAEPQSIAWIVVAGVLGNHFFGGPA
;
A
#
# COMPACT_ATOMS: atom_id res chain seq x y z
N MET A 1 -53.85 -25.06 -12.93
CA MET A 1 -53.35 -26.44 -13.18
C MET A 1 -52.88 -26.59 -14.62
N ALA A 2 -51.86 -25.83 -15.03
CA ALA A 2 -51.11 -26.06 -16.26
C ALA A 2 -49.65 -25.73 -15.91
N GLY A 3 -48.77 -26.73 -15.91
CA GLY A 3 -47.36 -26.49 -15.54
C GLY A 3 -46.60 -27.65 -14.88
N ARG A 4 -47.04 -28.92 -15.02
CA ARG A 4 -46.25 -30.06 -14.54
C ARG A 4 -45.30 -30.68 -15.57
N ASP A 5 -45.37 -30.28 -16.84
CA ASP A 5 -44.61 -30.91 -17.93
C ASP A 5 -43.52 -30.02 -18.56
N GLN A 6 -43.15 -28.89 -17.95
CA GLN A 6 -42.00 -28.12 -18.44
C GLN A 6 -40.69 -28.75 -17.97
N PRO A 7 -39.67 -28.87 -18.86
CA PRO A 7 -38.33 -29.30 -18.48
C PRO A 7 -37.80 -28.50 -17.28
N PRO A 8 -37.06 -29.12 -16.34
CA PRO A 8 -36.53 -28.43 -15.16
C PRO A 8 -35.74 -27.15 -15.48
N ALA A 9 -35.01 -27.14 -16.61
CA ALA A 9 -34.25 -25.97 -17.08
C ALA A 9 -35.15 -24.80 -17.50
N ASP A 10 -36.26 -25.07 -18.20
CA ASP A 10 -37.21 -24.03 -18.63
C ASP A 10 -37.92 -23.38 -17.44
N ARG A 11 -38.23 -24.19 -16.42
CA ARG A 11 -38.82 -23.69 -15.17
C ARG A 11 -37.84 -22.82 -14.38
N ALA A 12 -36.56 -23.21 -14.29
CA ALA A 12 -35.53 -22.42 -13.63
C ALA A 12 -35.34 -21.04 -14.28
N ALA A 13 -35.28 -21.02 -15.62
CA ALA A 13 -35.19 -19.79 -16.40
C ALA A 13 -36.41 -18.87 -16.20
N ALA A 14 -37.61 -19.43 -16.16
CA ALA A 14 -38.83 -18.67 -15.88
C ALA A 14 -38.85 -18.06 -14.47
N MET A 15 -38.42 -18.83 -13.45
CA MET A 15 -38.32 -18.36 -12.07
C MET A 15 -37.27 -17.26 -11.91
N LEU A 16 -36.12 -17.41 -12.57
CA LEU A 16 -35.07 -16.38 -12.62
C LEU A 16 -35.60 -15.06 -13.19
N ARG A 17 -36.26 -15.10 -14.36
CA ARG A 17 -36.83 -13.89 -14.99
C ARG A 17 -37.88 -13.23 -14.10
N PHE A 18 -38.72 -14.02 -13.43
CA PHE A 18 -39.72 -13.50 -12.51
C PHE A 18 -39.07 -12.82 -11.28
N ASP A 19 -38.09 -13.44 -10.63
CA ASP A 19 -37.39 -12.84 -9.47
C ASP A 19 -36.62 -11.57 -9.86
N MET A 20 -35.99 -11.56 -11.04
CA MET A 20 -35.35 -10.35 -11.57
C MET A 20 -36.36 -9.22 -11.74
N ALA A 21 -37.50 -9.49 -12.38
CA ALA A 21 -38.55 -8.48 -12.59
C ALA A 21 -39.14 -7.95 -11.26
N VAL A 22 -39.35 -8.80 -10.27
CA VAL A 22 -39.93 -8.41 -8.97
C VAL A 22 -38.92 -7.68 -8.08
N THR A 23 -37.61 -7.96 -8.23
CA THR A 23 -36.57 -7.41 -7.36
C THR A 23 -35.66 -6.37 -8.03
N GLU A 24 -36.00 -5.93 -9.25
CA GLU A 24 -35.27 -4.89 -10.00
C GLU A 24 -35.09 -3.62 -9.16
N HIS A 25 -36.09 -3.22 -8.37
CA HIS A 25 -36.00 -2.04 -7.52
C HIS A 25 -35.48 -2.33 -6.10
N GLY A 26 -34.98 -3.54 -5.86
CA GLY A 26 -34.55 -4.03 -4.55
C GLY A 26 -35.66 -4.71 -3.78
N THR A 27 -35.36 -5.07 -2.53
CA THR A 27 -36.31 -5.63 -1.57
C THR A 27 -36.52 -4.65 -0.42
N PRO A 28 -37.62 -4.77 0.36
CA PRO A 28 -37.82 -3.95 1.56
C PRO A 28 -36.65 -4.01 2.56
N LEU A 29 -35.87 -5.09 2.54
CA LEU A 29 -34.71 -5.28 3.41
C LEU A 29 -33.42 -4.68 2.86
N SER A 30 -33.36 -4.32 1.58
CA SER A 30 -32.12 -3.85 0.94
C SER A 30 -31.53 -2.61 1.62
N LYS A 31 -32.38 -1.61 1.90
CA LYS A 31 -31.94 -0.36 2.56
C LYS A 31 -31.55 -0.58 4.04
N PRO A 32 -32.37 -1.23 4.89
CA PRO A 32 -31.99 -1.52 6.27
C PRO A 32 -30.71 -2.33 6.41
N LEU A 33 -30.48 -3.32 5.53
CA LEU A 33 -29.26 -4.13 5.56
C LEU A 33 -28.02 -3.29 5.19
N GLY A 34 -28.13 -2.41 4.19
CA GLY A 34 -27.06 -1.49 3.83
C GLY A 34 -26.73 -0.51 4.97
N GLU A 35 -27.74 0.08 5.61
CA GLU A 35 -27.54 0.98 6.77
C GLU A 35 -26.90 0.24 7.95
N ALA A 36 -27.30 -1.01 8.20
CA ALA A 36 -26.70 -1.85 9.24
C ALA A 36 -25.23 -2.18 8.93
N ALA A 37 -24.89 -2.46 7.67
CA ALA A 37 -23.51 -2.74 7.24
C ALA A 37 -22.60 -1.52 7.44
N VAL A 38 -23.06 -0.33 7.03
CA VAL A 38 -22.34 0.94 7.26
C VAL A 38 -22.13 1.17 8.76
N LYS A 39 -23.14 0.93 9.59
CA LYS A 39 -23.05 1.10 11.05
C LYS A 39 -22.00 0.16 11.69
N ARG A 40 -21.78 -1.04 11.15
CA ARG A 40 -20.76 -1.98 11.63
C ARG A 40 -19.33 -1.53 11.32
N ARG A 41 -19.12 -0.64 10.35
CA ARG A 41 -17.80 -0.14 9.92
C ARG A 41 -16.83 -1.24 9.46
N ASN A 42 -17.37 -2.35 8.95
CA ASN A 42 -16.60 -3.47 8.41
C ASN A 42 -16.46 -3.42 6.88
N ILE A 43 -17.05 -2.41 6.24
CA ILE A 43 -17.09 -2.24 4.78
C ILE A 43 -16.65 -0.81 4.41
N PRO A 44 -16.14 -0.58 3.18
CA PRO A 44 -15.75 0.75 2.72
C PRO A 44 -16.97 1.66 2.59
N THR A 45 -16.88 2.87 3.13
CA THR A 45 -17.92 3.92 2.99
C THR A 45 -17.54 5.02 2.00
N GLY A 46 -16.44 4.81 1.26
CA GLY A 46 -15.84 5.80 0.37
C GLY A 46 -14.69 6.58 1.03
N ILE A 47 -14.19 7.60 0.32
CA ILE A 47 -12.95 8.30 0.68
C ILE A 47 -13.14 9.73 1.20
N GLN A 48 -14.37 10.23 1.23
CA GLN A 48 -14.62 11.65 1.53
C GLN A 48 -14.19 12.03 2.96
N ASP A 49 -14.30 11.11 3.91
CA ASP A 49 -13.87 11.31 5.31
C ASP A 49 -12.35 11.17 5.50
N GLN A 50 -11.60 10.89 4.42
CA GLN A 50 -10.14 10.73 4.44
C GLN A 50 -9.43 11.85 3.68
N ILE A 51 -10.18 12.76 3.06
CA ILE A 51 -9.67 13.95 2.35
C ILE A 51 -10.09 15.19 3.15
N LEU A 52 -9.13 16.04 3.49
CA LEU A 52 -9.43 17.25 4.26
C LEU A 52 -10.27 18.22 3.43
N ARG A 53 -11.41 18.62 3.98
CA ARG A 53 -12.27 19.68 3.45
C ARG A 53 -12.46 20.75 4.53
N LEU A 54 -12.79 21.97 4.10
CA LEU A 54 -12.96 23.11 5.02
C LEU A 54 -14.03 22.86 6.10
N ASP A 55 -15.03 22.04 5.79
CA ASP A 55 -16.15 21.66 6.66
C ASP A 55 -16.00 20.28 7.31
N HIS A 56 -14.81 19.66 7.22
CA HIS A 56 -14.60 18.32 7.76
C HIS A 56 -14.75 18.31 9.30
N PRO A 57 -15.57 17.42 9.89
CA PRO A 57 -15.87 17.43 11.34
C PRO A 57 -14.62 17.24 12.21
N GLU A 58 -13.65 16.47 11.72
CA GLU A 58 -12.39 16.17 12.42
C GLU A 58 -11.21 17.02 11.95
N ALA A 59 -11.44 18.13 11.23
CA ALA A 59 -10.37 18.97 10.66
C ALA A 59 -9.33 19.43 11.70
N ARG A 60 -9.72 19.54 12.98
CA ARG A 60 -8.86 20.01 14.07
C ARG A 60 -8.31 18.91 14.97
N THR A 61 -8.91 17.73 14.97
CA THR A 61 -8.62 16.66 15.93
C THR A 61 -7.84 15.51 15.32
N ARG A 62 -8.04 15.24 14.04
CA ARG A 62 -7.29 14.23 13.30
C ARG A 62 -6.00 14.81 12.73
N LEU A 63 -4.99 13.98 12.58
CA LEU A 63 -3.74 14.35 11.94
C LEU A 63 -3.90 14.28 10.42
N TRP A 64 -3.82 15.44 9.80
CA TRP A 64 -3.85 15.62 8.35
C TRP A 64 -2.44 15.92 7.86
N ILE A 65 -2.03 15.28 6.78
CA ILE A 65 -0.72 15.50 6.14
C ILE A 65 -0.91 15.73 4.65
N VAL A 66 0.09 16.32 4.00
CA VAL A 66 -0.01 16.63 2.57
C VAL A 66 0.50 15.47 1.73
N ASP A 67 -0.40 14.87 0.96
CA ASP A 67 -0.07 13.83 0.02
C ASP A 67 0.59 14.38 -1.24
N ARG A 68 1.71 13.77 -1.61
CA ARG A 68 2.27 13.86 -2.95
C ARG A 68 1.57 12.81 -3.80
N THR A 69 0.67 13.26 -4.66
CA THR A 69 -0.22 12.38 -5.43
C THR A 69 0.54 11.24 -6.12
N LEU A 70 1.69 11.56 -6.77
CA LEU A 70 2.69 10.59 -7.18
C LEU A 70 3.81 10.53 -6.12
N GLU A 71 4.16 9.34 -5.65
CA GLU A 71 5.22 9.19 -4.63
C GLU A 71 6.60 9.54 -5.21
N PRO A 72 7.45 10.34 -4.52
CA PRO A 72 8.77 10.75 -5.01
C PRO A 72 9.68 9.61 -5.47
N GLN A 73 9.72 8.52 -4.72
CA GLN A 73 10.56 7.36 -5.01
C GLN A 73 10.17 6.65 -6.32
N THR A 74 8.98 6.91 -6.86
CA THR A 74 8.58 6.44 -8.21
C THR A 74 9.60 6.86 -9.28
N VAL A 75 10.20 8.05 -9.15
CA VAL A 75 11.22 8.53 -10.11
C VAL A 75 12.55 7.82 -9.92
N ALA A 76 12.94 7.57 -8.68
CA ALA A 76 14.11 6.76 -8.38
C ALA A 76 13.99 5.37 -9.01
N HIS A 77 12.85 4.69 -8.81
CA HIS A 77 12.59 3.38 -9.41
C HIS A 77 12.48 3.43 -10.93
N PHE A 78 12.00 4.54 -11.51
CA PHE A 78 12.06 4.74 -12.95
C PHE A 78 13.51 4.82 -13.46
N PHE A 79 14.40 5.51 -12.76
CA PHE A 79 15.81 5.60 -13.14
C PHE A 79 16.54 4.25 -13.00
N GLU A 80 16.23 3.48 -11.95
CA GLU A 80 16.68 2.09 -11.80
C GLU A 80 16.19 1.22 -12.97
N PHE A 81 14.92 1.36 -13.36
CA PHE A 81 14.34 0.68 -14.52
C PHE A 81 15.04 1.06 -15.83
N VAL A 82 15.27 2.35 -16.08
CA VAL A 82 15.94 2.81 -17.31
C VAL A 82 17.32 2.16 -17.44
N SER A 83 18.03 2.01 -16.32
CA SER A 83 19.39 1.45 -16.28
C SER A 83 19.44 -0.08 -16.28
N SER A 84 18.47 -0.76 -15.66
CA SER A 84 18.43 -2.23 -15.58
C SER A 84 17.62 -2.88 -16.71
N GLY A 85 16.56 -2.21 -17.16
CA GLY A 85 15.52 -2.76 -18.05
C GLY A 85 14.45 -3.57 -17.33
N GLN A 86 14.57 -3.78 -16.01
CA GLN A 86 13.67 -4.60 -15.22
C GLN A 86 12.44 -3.78 -14.80
N LEU A 87 11.26 -4.21 -15.24
CA LEU A 87 9.99 -3.59 -14.88
C LEU A 87 9.52 -4.04 -13.49
N PRO A 88 8.71 -3.21 -12.82
CA PRO A 88 7.95 -3.65 -11.64
C PRO A 88 7.14 -4.90 -11.97
N GLY A 89 7.41 -6.00 -11.25
CA GLY A 89 6.82 -7.33 -11.52
C GLY A 89 7.77 -8.34 -12.18
N GLY A 90 9.01 -7.95 -12.50
CA GLY A 90 10.10 -8.85 -12.89
C GLY A 90 10.25 -9.12 -14.40
N SER A 91 9.36 -8.57 -15.23
CA SER A 91 9.52 -8.64 -16.69
C SER A 91 10.63 -7.71 -17.21
N GLN A 92 11.28 -8.07 -18.30
CA GLN A 92 12.27 -7.21 -18.97
C GLN A 92 11.62 -6.37 -20.07
N SER A 93 12.00 -5.10 -20.15
CA SER A 93 11.58 -4.23 -21.25
C SER A 93 12.27 -4.63 -22.55
N SER A 94 11.51 -4.56 -23.64
CA SER A 94 12.01 -4.75 -25.00
C SER A 94 12.42 -3.44 -25.69
N LEU A 95 12.19 -2.30 -25.03
CA LEU A 95 12.47 -0.99 -25.60
C LEU A 95 13.97 -0.69 -25.58
N PRO A 96 14.50 0.01 -26.59
CA PRO A 96 15.85 0.55 -26.55
C PRO A 96 16.04 1.49 -25.35
N ARG A 97 17.16 1.34 -24.66
CA ARG A 97 17.50 2.11 -23.45
C ARG A 97 18.66 3.07 -23.74
N PRO A 98 18.80 4.16 -22.98
CA PRO A 98 20.02 4.95 -23.01
C PRO A 98 21.22 4.10 -22.60
N THR A 99 22.40 4.42 -23.13
CA THR A 99 23.66 3.92 -22.57
C THR A 99 23.88 4.52 -21.17
N HIS A 100 24.86 4.00 -20.44
CA HIS A 100 25.19 4.56 -19.13
C HIS A 100 25.58 6.04 -19.20
N GLU A 101 26.39 6.44 -20.20
CA GLU A 101 26.78 7.84 -20.41
C GLU A 101 25.57 8.73 -20.74
N GLU A 102 24.68 8.28 -21.62
CA GLU A 102 23.46 9.01 -21.96
C GLU A 102 22.54 9.14 -20.74
N PHE A 103 22.42 8.10 -19.93
CA PHE A 103 21.68 8.18 -18.66
C PHE A 103 22.27 9.25 -17.73
N MET A 104 23.60 9.33 -17.60
CA MET A 104 24.25 10.37 -16.79
C MET A 104 23.98 11.79 -17.32
N MET A 105 23.78 11.96 -18.63
CA MET A 105 23.38 13.25 -19.21
C MET A 105 22.01 13.74 -18.71
N MET A 106 21.12 12.83 -18.32
CA MET A 106 19.81 13.19 -17.72
C MET A 106 19.95 13.99 -16.41
N MET A 107 21.07 13.79 -15.71
CA MET A 107 21.41 14.49 -14.47
C MET A 107 22.11 15.83 -14.71
N GLN A 108 22.60 16.06 -15.93
CA GLN A 108 23.33 17.28 -16.30
C GLN A 108 22.42 18.30 -17.01
N PRO A 109 22.65 19.61 -16.81
CA PRO A 109 22.04 20.64 -17.63
C PRO A 109 22.32 20.42 -19.12
N PHE A 110 21.29 20.56 -19.96
CA PHE A 110 21.40 20.38 -21.41
C PHE A 110 22.53 21.19 -22.08
N PRO A 111 22.90 22.43 -21.66
CA PRO A 111 23.95 23.19 -22.36
C PRO A 111 25.33 22.53 -22.28
N GLN A 112 25.51 21.54 -21.39
CA GLN A 112 26.77 20.82 -21.22
C GLN A 112 26.97 19.69 -22.24
N TRP A 113 25.90 19.16 -22.83
CA TRP A 113 25.97 17.94 -23.64
C TRP A 113 25.04 17.94 -24.87
N ALA A 114 23.91 18.65 -24.83
CA ALA A 114 22.89 18.55 -25.85
C ALA A 114 23.26 19.38 -27.11
N PRO A 115 22.93 18.91 -28.32
CA PRO A 115 23.07 19.71 -29.53
C PRO A 115 21.97 20.78 -29.64
N ALA A 116 22.17 21.78 -30.51
CA ALA A 116 21.13 22.75 -30.84
C ALA A 116 19.89 22.07 -31.47
N PRO A 117 18.66 22.55 -31.17
CA PRO A 117 18.32 23.71 -30.34
C PRO A 117 18.20 23.41 -28.83
N TYR A 118 18.44 22.16 -28.40
CA TYR A 118 18.18 21.73 -27.02
C TYR A 118 19.19 22.28 -26.01
N ASN A 119 20.36 22.73 -26.46
CA ASN A 119 21.38 23.37 -25.63
C ASN A 119 20.93 24.69 -24.94
N GLU A 120 19.75 25.21 -25.29
CA GLU A 120 19.16 26.40 -24.63
C GLU A 120 18.36 26.04 -23.35
N ILE A 121 18.01 24.77 -23.16
CA ILE A 121 17.26 24.31 -21.98
C ILE A 121 18.19 24.37 -20.76
N ARG A 122 17.82 25.11 -19.70
CA ARG A 122 18.76 25.39 -18.59
C ARG A 122 18.83 24.33 -17.50
N ARG A 123 17.73 23.63 -17.23
CA ARG A 123 17.63 22.62 -16.16
C ARG A 123 18.06 21.26 -16.69
N SER A 124 18.45 20.35 -15.80
CA SER A 124 18.55 18.94 -16.17
C SER A 124 17.15 18.31 -16.29
N THR A 125 17.05 17.18 -16.99
CA THR A 125 15.79 16.43 -17.08
C THR A 125 15.36 15.94 -15.70
N ALA A 126 16.30 15.42 -14.90
CA ALA A 126 16.02 14.94 -13.56
C ALA A 126 15.48 16.06 -12.65
N GLU A 127 16.11 17.24 -12.64
CA GLU A 127 15.61 18.40 -11.89
C GLU A 127 14.18 18.78 -12.36
N SER A 128 13.95 18.81 -13.67
CA SER A 128 12.65 19.16 -14.24
C SER A 128 11.54 18.18 -13.86
N ILE A 129 11.86 16.88 -13.79
CA ILE A 129 10.96 15.83 -13.30
C ILE A 129 10.66 16.00 -11.82
N MET A 130 11.70 16.20 -10.99
CA MET A 130 11.52 16.31 -9.53
C MET A 130 10.66 17.51 -9.14
N VAL A 131 10.76 18.62 -9.87
CA VAL A 131 9.88 19.78 -9.69
C VAL A 131 8.39 19.42 -9.86
N ARG A 132 8.05 18.40 -10.65
CA ARG A 132 6.64 17.96 -10.82
C ARG A 132 6.11 17.14 -9.65
N ILE A 133 6.99 16.66 -8.76
CA ILE A 133 6.62 15.76 -7.66
C ILE A 133 6.79 16.49 -6.33
N GLY A 134 5.84 17.37 -6.04
CA GLY A 134 5.70 18.00 -4.72
C GLY A 134 6.49 19.28 -4.48
N SER A 135 6.83 20.05 -5.53
CA SER A 135 7.43 21.38 -5.38
C SER A 135 6.39 22.52 -5.32
N ARG A 136 6.82 23.73 -4.93
CA ARG A 136 6.01 24.99 -5.02
C ARG A 136 5.49 25.27 -6.43
N GLU A 137 6.14 24.74 -7.46
CA GLU A 137 5.70 24.92 -8.85
C GLU A 137 4.52 24.00 -9.22
N ALA A 138 4.11 23.07 -8.34
CA ALA A 138 3.05 22.09 -8.56
C ALA A 138 2.06 21.98 -7.38
N LEU A 139 1.75 23.10 -6.71
CA LEU A 139 0.84 23.16 -5.56
C LEU A 139 -0.55 22.56 -5.83
N ASP A 140 -1.04 22.67 -7.06
CA ASP A 140 -2.37 22.21 -7.44
C ASP A 140 -2.52 20.67 -7.38
N HIS A 141 -1.41 19.94 -7.22
CA HIS A 141 -1.39 18.47 -7.16
C HIS A 141 -1.16 17.92 -5.74
N LEU A 142 -1.11 18.80 -4.73
CA LEU A 142 -0.97 18.43 -3.33
C LEU A 142 -2.35 18.28 -2.68
N THR A 143 -2.60 17.14 -2.02
CA THR A 143 -3.90 16.88 -1.38
C THR A 143 -3.72 16.59 0.10
N PRO A 144 -4.31 17.38 1.02
CA PRO A 144 -4.26 17.03 2.43
C PRO A 144 -5.17 15.83 2.72
N ILE A 145 -4.60 14.75 3.25
CA ILE A 145 -5.30 13.50 3.57
C ILE A 145 -5.00 13.06 4.99
N ALA A 146 -5.78 12.11 5.50
CA ALA A 146 -5.56 11.52 6.81
C ALA A 146 -4.23 10.74 6.84
N LYS A 147 -3.49 10.85 7.95
CA LYS A 147 -2.17 10.20 8.09
C LYS A 147 -2.23 8.68 7.93
N GLU A 148 -3.24 8.01 8.45
CA GLU A 148 -3.37 6.55 8.31
C GLU A 148 -3.64 6.11 6.86
N LEU A 149 -4.37 6.92 6.07
CA LEU A 149 -4.55 6.66 4.64
C LEU A 149 -3.22 6.80 3.90
N HIS A 150 -2.48 7.88 4.19
CA HIS A 150 -1.17 8.10 3.57
C HIS A 150 -0.20 6.97 3.90
N CYS A 151 -0.06 6.57 5.17
CA CYS A 151 0.83 5.48 5.57
C CYS A 151 0.48 4.17 4.82
N MET A 152 -0.81 3.85 4.70
CA MET A 152 -1.24 2.66 3.94
C MET A 152 -0.97 2.81 2.44
N LYS A 153 -1.21 4.00 1.86
CA LYS A 153 -0.95 4.30 0.45
C LYS A 153 0.53 4.13 0.13
N THR A 154 1.42 4.78 0.86
CA THR A 154 2.87 4.80 0.62
C THR A 154 3.47 3.39 0.67
N ARG A 155 2.99 2.51 1.56
CA ARG A 155 3.40 1.09 1.60
C ARG A 155 2.94 0.29 0.39
N ILE A 156 1.64 0.37 0.08
CA ILE A 156 1.06 -0.34 -1.07
C ILE A 156 1.73 0.14 -2.35
N TRP A 157 2.05 1.43 -2.44
CA TRP A 157 2.72 2.03 -3.59
C TRP A 157 4.08 1.42 -3.87
N GLU A 158 4.80 0.94 -2.85
CA GLU A 158 6.08 0.22 -3.02
C GLU A 158 5.94 -1.30 -3.03
N GLY A 159 4.72 -1.83 -3.00
CA GLY A 159 4.48 -3.26 -2.93
C GLY A 159 4.91 -3.89 -1.60
N ILE A 160 5.01 -3.09 -0.53
CA ILE A 160 5.13 -3.59 0.84
C ILE A 160 3.75 -4.11 1.27
N PRO A 161 3.64 -5.31 1.85
CA PRO A 161 2.34 -5.84 2.28
C PRO A 161 1.69 -4.90 3.31
N PRO A 162 0.35 -4.71 3.25
CA PRO A 162 -0.37 -3.89 4.22
C PRO A 162 -0.12 -4.30 5.68
N VAL A 163 -0.05 -5.60 5.92
CA VAL A 163 0.31 -6.25 7.18
C VAL A 163 1.03 -7.55 6.81
N SER A 164 2.17 -7.85 7.44
CA SER A 164 2.86 -9.13 7.24
C SER A 164 2.10 -10.32 7.82
N GLU A 165 2.38 -11.54 7.36
CA GLU A 165 1.68 -12.74 7.87
C GLU A 165 1.93 -12.94 9.37
N ARG A 166 3.14 -12.62 9.82
CA ARG A 166 3.45 -12.59 11.25
C ARG A 166 2.59 -11.58 11.98
N ARG A 167 2.54 -10.33 11.50
CA ARG A 167 1.81 -9.28 12.21
C ARG A 167 0.31 -9.56 12.26
N TRP A 168 -0.25 -10.19 11.23
CA TRP A 168 -1.63 -10.69 11.24
C TRP A 168 -1.89 -11.68 12.37
N LYS A 169 -0.94 -12.62 12.60
CA LYS A 169 -1.00 -13.60 13.70
C LYS A 169 -0.82 -12.94 15.07
N ASP A 170 0.13 -12.01 15.20
CA ASP A 170 0.40 -11.30 16.46
C ASP A 170 -0.80 -10.45 16.91
N LEU A 171 -1.55 -9.89 15.96
CA LEU A 171 -2.80 -9.17 16.20
C LEU A 171 -4.01 -10.10 16.38
N GLU A 172 -3.81 -11.42 16.26
CA GLU A 172 -4.83 -12.44 16.34
C GLU A 172 -6.06 -12.17 15.44
N LEU A 173 -5.83 -11.68 14.21
CA LEU A 173 -6.89 -11.20 13.33
C LEU A 173 -7.81 -12.32 12.80
N ASP A 174 -7.41 -13.59 12.93
CA ASP A 174 -8.27 -14.75 12.65
C ASP A 174 -9.31 -15.03 13.74
N ARG A 175 -9.15 -14.43 14.93
CA ARG A 175 -10.09 -14.69 16.03
C ARG A 175 -11.44 -14.07 15.74
N PRO A 176 -12.55 -14.78 16.02
CA PRO A 176 -13.91 -14.26 15.80
C PRO A 176 -14.20 -12.92 16.48
N ASP A 177 -13.54 -12.64 17.60
CA ASP A 177 -13.68 -11.39 18.37
C ASP A 177 -12.98 -10.20 17.69
N ASN A 178 -11.93 -10.47 16.91
CA ASN A 178 -11.16 -9.47 16.17
C ASN A 178 -11.65 -9.28 14.73
N PHE A 179 -12.75 -9.93 14.34
CA PHE A 179 -13.30 -9.90 12.98
C PHE A 179 -13.47 -8.47 12.43
N SER A 180 -13.96 -7.54 13.26
CA SER A 180 -14.15 -6.15 12.85
C SER A 180 -12.82 -5.44 12.55
N ILE A 181 -11.81 -5.65 13.38
CA ILE A 181 -10.47 -5.08 13.19
C ILE A 181 -9.83 -5.66 11.92
N ALA A 182 -9.96 -6.97 11.70
CA ALA A 182 -9.48 -7.62 10.48
C ALA A 182 -10.15 -7.03 9.21
N CYS A 183 -11.46 -6.78 9.26
CA CYS A 183 -12.17 -6.07 8.19
C CYS A 183 -11.66 -4.64 8.00
N GLN A 184 -11.33 -3.92 9.07
CA GLN A 184 -10.82 -2.55 8.97
C GLN A 184 -9.47 -2.47 8.24
N PHE A 185 -8.57 -3.44 8.41
CA PHE A 185 -7.34 -3.52 7.60
C PHE A 185 -7.65 -3.73 6.11
N ILE A 186 -8.58 -4.64 5.78
CA ILE A 186 -9.03 -4.85 4.40
C ILE A 186 -9.64 -3.56 3.82
N VAL A 187 -10.48 -2.87 4.60
CA VAL A 187 -11.07 -1.59 4.21
C VAL A 187 -10.00 -0.51 4.01
N ALA A 188 -8.97 -0.44 4.85
CA ALA A 188 -7.87 0.51 4.69
C ALA A 188 -7.14 0.32 3.35
N VAL A 189 -6.89 -0.92 2.94
CA VAL A 189 -6.31 -1.25 1.62
C VAL A 189 -7.24 -0.81 0.49
N ILE A 190 -8.52 -1.14 0.57
CA ILE A 190 -9.50 -0.74 -0.45
C ILE A 190 -9.61 0.80 -0.54
N ASN A 191 -9.53 1.49 0.59
CA ASN A 191 -9.61 2.95 0.66
C ASN A 191 -8.46 3.64 -0.06
N VAL A 192 -7.25 3.07 -0.06
CA VAL A 192 -6.14 3.58 -0.89
C VAL A 192 -6.55 3.62 -2.37
N PHE A 193 -7.22 2.60 -2.88
CA PHE A 193 -7.65 2.61 -4.27
C PHE A 193 -8.89 3.46 -4.51
N TYR A 194 -9.78 3.63 -3.53
CA TYR A 194 -10.80 4.67 -3.61
C TYR A 194 -10.21 6.07 -3.72
N TYR A 195 -9.13 6.34 -2.99
CA TYR A 195 -8.37 7.59 -3.09
C TYR A 195 -7.75 7.76 -4.47
N LEU A 196 -6.99 6.77 -4.95
CA LEU A 196 -6.32 6.84 -6.25
C LEU A 196 -7.28 6.89 -7.45
N ASN A 197 -8.49 6.34 -7.31
CA ASN A 197 -9.56 6.44 -8.33
C ASN A 197 -10.49 7.65 -8.13
N HIS A 198 -10.30 8.46 -7.09
CA HIS A 198 -11.09 9.67 -6.90
C HIS A 198 -10.85 10.62 -8.09
N PRO A 199 -11.89 11.19 -8.73
CA PRO A 199 -11.73 11.91 -10.00
C PRO A 199 -10.65 13.00 -9.99
N MET A 200 -10.57 13.78 -8.91
CA MET A 200 -9.54 14.81 -8.72
C MET A 200 -8.12 14.20 -8.62
N ILE A 201 -7.96 13.13 -7.85
CA ILE A 201 -6.66 12.49 -7.61
C ILE A 201 -6.17 11.79 -8.86
N LYS A 202 -7.05 11.04 -9.53
CA LYS A 202 -6.77 10.39 -10.81
C LYS A 202 -6.40 11.42 -11.88
N HIS A 203 -7.08 12.58 -11.91
CA HIS A 203 -6.70 13.68 -12.79
C HIS A 203 -5.28 14.20 -12.46
N ASN A 204 -4.98 14.45 -11.19
CA ASN A 204 -3.67 14.95 -10.74
C ASN A 204 -2.53 13.97 -11.05
N LEU A 205 -2.75 12.66 -10.84
CA LEU A 205 -1.81 11.60 -11.24
C LEU A 205 -1.50 11.67 -12.74
N ARG A 206 -2.54 11.73 -13.58
CA ARG A 206 -2.40 11.79 -15.03
C ARG A 206 -1.68 13.04 -15.49
N VAL A 207 -2.07 14.22 -14.99
CA VAL A 207 -1.45 15.50 -15.36
C VAL A 207 0.04 15.47 -14.97
N THR A 208 0.36 15.05 -13.75
CA THR A 208 1.74 14.93 -13.28
C THR A 208 2.55 13.99 -14.16
N SER A 209 2.02 12.79 -14.46
CA SER A 209 2.69 11.82 -15.32
C SER A 209 2.89 12.35 -16.75
N ASN A 210 1.92 13.07 -17.30
CA ASN A 210 2.02 13.68 -18.63
C ASN A 210 3.06 14.81 -18.69
N LEU A 211 3.17 15.61 -17.63
CA LEU A 211 4.22 16.65 -17.52
C LEU A 211 5.62 16.03 -17.41
N ILE A 212 5.77 14.93 -16.68
CA ILE A 212 7.02 14.16 -16.63
C ILE A 212 7.35 13.61 -18.03
N SER A 213 6.36 13.07 -18.73
CA SER A 213 6.52 12.62 -20.11
C SER A 213 6.92 13.75 -21.06
N ASP A 214 6.50 15.00 -20.82
CA ASP A 214 6.92 16.15 -21.65
C ASP A 214 8.41 16.46 -21.44
N HIS A 215 8.88 16.49 -20.19
CA HIS A 215 10.31 16.66 -19.90
C HIS A 215 11.17 15.52 -20.47
N LEU A 216 10.67 14.29 -20.40
CA LEU A 216 11.35 13.14 -21.02
C LEU A 216 11.38 13.20 -22.54
N LYS A 217 10.40 13.88 -23.16
CA LYS A 217 10.38 14.09 -24.61
C LYS A 217 11.51 15.02 -25.05
N GLU A 218 11.77 16.09 -24.31
CA GLU A 218 12.90 17.00 -24.59
C GLU A 218 14.24 16.25 -24.52
N TYR A 219 14.42 15.41 -23.50
CA TYR A 219 15.57 14.53 -23.37
C TYR A 219 15.69 13.51 -24.51
N GLU A 220 14.58 12.84 -24.85
CA GLU A 220 14.49 11.89 -25.95
C GLU A 220 14.93 12.52 -27.28
N GLU A 221 14.42 13.70 -27.60
CA GLU A 221 14.73 14.41 -28.83
C GLU A 221 16.21 14.85 -28.88
N ALA A 222 16.76 15.32 -27.76
CA ALA A 222 18.17 15.71 -27.65
C ALA A 222 19.13 14.52 -27.80
N ILE A 223 18.87 13.39 -27.14
CA ILE A 223 19.69 12.17 -27.27
C ILE A 223 19.62 11.61 -28.69
N ASN A 224 18.44 11.54 -29.28
CA ASN A 224 18.32 11.05 -30.65
C ASN A 224 18.99 11.99 -31.66
N ALA A 225 18.99 13.31 -31.43
CA ALA A 225 19.77 14.26 -32.22
C ALA A 225 21.28 14.04 -32.07
N LEU A 226 21.75 13.79 -30.85
CA LEU A 226 23.15 13.46 -30.57
C LEU A 226 23.57 12.17 -31.28
N ARG A 227 22.81 11.08 -31.11
CA ARG A 227 23.03 9.79 -31.80
C ARG A 227 23.07 9.95 -33.32
N LYS A 228 22.14 10.73 -33.86
CA LYS A 228 22.09 11.03 -35.31
C LYS A 228 23.32 11.78 -35.78
N SER A 229 23.84 12.74 -35.00
CA SER A 229 25.04 13.49 -35.34
C SER A 229 26.33 12.67 -35.27
N ALA A 230 26.37 11.68 -34.37
CA ALA A 230 27.49 10.76 -34.21
C ALA A 230 27.50 9.62 -35.25
N SER A 231 26.36 9.34 -35.89
CA SER A 231 26.24 8.32 -36.92
C SER A 231 26.80 8.78 -38.26
N SER A 232 27.75 8.02 -38.82
CA SER A 232 28.39 8.33 -40.11
C SER A 232 27.51 8.01 -41.33
N ASP A 233 26.60 7.04 -41.21
CA ASP A 233 25.68 6.61 -42.28
C ASP A 233 24.23 7.06 -42.04
N GLY A 234 23.98 7.79 -40.94
CA GLY A 234 22.66 8.24 -40.52
C GLY A 234 21.80 7.13 -39.89
N SER A 235 22.31 5.90 -39.77
CA SER A 235 21.66 4.83 -39.02
C SER A 235 21.96 4.96 -37.54
N TYR A 236 20.92 4.97 -36.72
CA TYR A 236 21.06 4.96 -35.27
C TYR A 236 19.84 4.28 -34.65
N GLN A 237 20.02 3.68 -33.48
CA GLN A 237 18.90 3.11 -32.73
C GLN A 237 18.12 4.26 -32.08
N HIS A 238 16.86 4.44 -32.49
CA HIS A 238 15.98 5.40 -31.84
C HIS A 238 15.59 4.91 -30.44
N MET A 239 15.81 5.74 -29.42
CA MET A 239 15.35 5.48 -28.06
C MET A 239 14.13 6.35 -27.75
N SER A 240 13.19 5.83 -26.97
CA SER A 240 12.00 6.60 -26.59
C SER A 240 11.81 6.61 -25.07
N ALA A 241 12.27 7.69 -24.43
CA ALA A 241 12.15 7.90 -23.00
C ALA A 241 10.67 8.05 -22.58
N THR A 242 9.84 8.62 -23.45
CA THR A 242 8.40 8.75 -23.22
C THR A 242 7.69 7.40 -23.17
N ARG A 243 8.06 6.46 -24.06
CA ARG A 243 7.54 5.09 -24.04
C ARG A 243 8.07 4.29 -22.85
N LEU A 244 9.34 4.46 -22.49
CA LEU A 244 9.93 3.85 -21.29
C LEU A 244 9.15 4.27 -20.03
N TRP A 245 8.84 5.56 -19.89
CA TRP A 245 8.04 6.07 -18.77
C TRP A 245 6.64 5.48 -18.72
N HIS A 246 5.94 5.44 -19.87
CA HIS A 246 4.60 4.87 -19.91
C HIS A 246 4.59 3.36 -19.61
N GLU A 247 5.57 2.61 -20.15
CA GLU A 247 5.73 1.18 -19.87
C GLU A 247 5.99 0.93 -18.38
N PHE A 248 6.91 1.70 -17.77
CA PHE A 248 7.21 1.64 -16.36
C PHE A 248 5.99 1.94 -15.48
N ILE A 249 5.30 3.07 -15.70
CA ILE A 249 4.13 3.45 -14.90
C ILE A 249 3.01 2.43 -15.02
N SER A 250 2.78 1.90 -16.23
CA SER A 250 1.76 0.89 -16.46
C SER A 250 2.09 -0.41 -15.72
N ALA A 251 3.37 -0.84 -15.77
CA ALA A 251 3.83 -2.02 -15.04
C ALA A 251 3.77 -1.81 -13.52
N HIS A 252 4.17 -0.64 -13.02
CA HIS A 252 4.09 -0.27 -11.60
C HIS A 252 2.67 -0.36 -11.08
N TYR A 253 1.74 0.35 -11.72
CA TYR A 253 0.32 0.39 -11.35
C TYR A 253 -0.32 -1.00 -11.41
N LYS A 254 0.03 -1.81 -12.41
CA LYS A 254 -0.42 -3.20 -12.49
C LYS A 254 0.12 -4.01 -11.31
N SER A 255 1.42 -3.95 -11.03
CA SER A 255 2.08 -4.69 -9.96
C SER A 255 1.43 -4.41 -8.60
N ILE A 256 1.32 -3.13 -8.22
CA ILE A 256 0.78 -2.74 -6.91
C ILE A 256 -0.72 -3.05 -6.78
N SER A 257 -1.49 -2.88 -7.87
CA SER A 257 -2.92 -3.24 -7.87
C SER A 257 -3.12 -4.75 -7.74
N THR A 258 -2.32 -5.56 -8.43
CA THR A 258 -2.43 -7.03 -8.37
C THR A 258 -2.01 -7.55 -7.00
N ARG A 259 -0.92 -7.06 -6.41
CA ARG A 259 -0.48 -7.46 -5.06
C ARG A 259 -1.51 -7.08 -3.99
N ALA A 260 -1.99 -5.84 -3.99
CA ALA A 260 -2.99 -5.39 -3.02
C ALA A 260 -4.32 -6.13 -3.16
N HIS A 261 -4.75 -6.42 -4.41
CA HIS A 261 -5.96 -7.20 -4.66
C HIS A 261 -5.82 -8.63 -4.15
N LYS A 262 -4.71 -9.31 -4.49
CA LYS A 262 -4.42 -10.66 -4.01
C LYS A 262 -4.43 -10.71 -2.49
N TRP A 263 -3.68 -9.82 -1.83
CA TRP A 263 -3.64 -9.72 -0.37
C TRP A 263 -5.05 -9.56 0.21
N ALA A 264 -5.87 -8.64 -0.32
CA ALA A 264 -7.22 -8.43 0.19
C ALA A 264 -8.10 -9.68 0.02
N ILE A 265 -8.07 -10.34 -1.14
CA ILE A 265 -8.89 -11.54 -1.39
C ILE A 265 -8.46 -12.72 -0.52
N GLU A 266 -7.17 -12.98 -0.36
CA GLU A 266 -6.67 -14.08 0.48
C GLU A 266 -7.10 -13.92 1.94
N HIS A 267 -7.01 -12.71 2.47
CA HIS A 267 -7.43 -12.41 3.84
C HIS A 267 -8.95 -12.45 4.01
N ILE A 268 -9.72 -11.99 3.02
CA ILE A 268 -11.18 -12.15 3.01
C ILE A 268 -11.57 -13.63 3.01
N ASP A 269 -10.92 -14.45 2.17
CA ASP A 269 -11.20 -15.88 2.05
C ASP A 269 -10.85 -16.63 3.34
N ARG A 270 -9.74 -16.25 3.99
CA ARG A 270 -9.31 -16.74 5.31
C ARG A 270 -10.35 -16.45 6.39
N LEU A 271 -10.91 -15.24 6.44
CA LEU A 271 -11.99 -14.88 7.37
C LEU A 271 -13.33 -15.54 7.01
N ARG A 272 -13.60 -15.78 5.72
CA ARG A 272 -14.85 -16.38 5.24
C ARG A 272 -14.97 -17.85 5.62
N ALA A 273 -13.87 -18.61 5.51
CA ALA A 273 -13.86 -20.06 5.73
C ALA A 273 -14.52 -20.49 7.06
N PRO A 274 -14.13 -19.95 8.24
CA PRO A 274 -14.76 -20.33 9.51
C PRO A 274 -16.23 -19.88 9.60
N VAL A 275 -16.60 -18.74 9.00
CA VAL A 275 -18.00 -18.29 8.96
C VAL A 275 -18.89 -19.28 8.21
N ILE A 276 -18.42 -19.78 7.07
CA ILE A 276 -19.13 -20.79 6.27
C ILE A 276 -19.28 -22.10 7.05
N VAL A 277 -18.22 -22.58 7.69
CA VAL A 277 -18.27 -23.81 8.51
C VAL A 277 -19.26 -23.67 9.66
N HIS A 278 -19.28 -22.53 10.34
CA HIS A 278 -20.24 -22.29 11.43
C HIS A 278 -21.68 -22.18 10.93
N LEU A 279 -21.92 -21.57 9.77
CA LEU A 279 -23.26 -21.54 9.15
C LEU A 279 -23.75 -22.95 8.77
N ALA A 280 -22.85 -23.80 8.28
CA ALA A 280 -23.19 -25.17 7.90
C ALA A 280 -23.53 -26.08 9.09
N THR A 281 -22.89 -25.84 10.23
CA THR A 281 -22.96 -26.72 11.40
C THR A 281 -23.97 -26.25 12.46
N HIS A 282 -24.34 -24.97 12.46
CA HIS A 282 -25.33 -24.43 13.38
C HIS A 282 -26.75 -24.94 13.07
N GLN A 283 -27.44 -25.48 14.08
CA GLN A 283 -28.82 -25.94 13.97
C GLN A 283 -29.74 -24.99 14.75
N PRO A 284 -30.72 -24.33 14.09
CA PRO A 284 -31.64 -23.43 14.78
C PRO A 284 -32.58 -24.23 15.69
N ALA A 285 -32.90 -23.68 16.87
CA ALA A 285 -33.80 -24.33 17.82
C ALA A 285 -35.27 -24.35 17.37
N ILE A 286 -35.68 -23.37 16.55
CA ILE A 286 -37.06 -23.20 16.10
C ILE A 286 -37.05 -22.95 14.58
N PRO A 287 -37.83 -23.69 13.78
CA PRO A 287 -38.02 -23.39 12.37
C PRO A 287 -38.66 -22.01 12.17
N GLY A 288 -38.13 -21.17 11.29
CA GLY A 288 -38.70 -19.86 11.00
C GLY A 288 -37.64 -18.79 10.70
N PRO A 289 -37.66 -17.63 11.36
CA PRO A 289 -36.68 -16.57 11.12
C PRO A 289 -35.28 -16.96 11.62
N HIS A 290 -34.26 -16.25 11.13
CA HIS A 290 -32.89 -16.40 11.62
C HIS A 290 -32.81 -16.14 13.12
N ASP A 291 -32.14 -17.02 13.85
CA ASP A 291 -31.78 -16.77 15.24
C ASP A 291 -30.60 -15.78 15.37
N ALA A 292 -30.25 -15.41 16.59
CA ALA A 292 -29.19 -14.43 16.84
C ALA A 292 -27.83 -14.86 16.26
N ARG A 293 -27.51 -16.17 16.32
CA ARG A 293 -26.24 -16.69 15.82
C ARG A 293 -26.21 -16.69 14.29
N GLN A 294 -27.31 -17.08 13.66
CA GLN A 294 -27.46 -17.01 12.21
C GLN A 294 -27.40 -15.58 11.70
N TRP A 295 -28.00 -14.61 12.40
CA TRP A 295 -27.88 -13.20 12.09
C TRP A 295 -26.43 -12.70 12.21
N GLU A 296 -25.72 -13.08 13.28
CA GLU A 296 -24.31 -12.72 13.45
C GLU A 296 -23.46 -13.23 12.28
N LEU A 297 -23.57 -14.51 11.97
CA LEU A 297 -22.78 -15.16 10.93
C LEU A 297 -23.13 -14.66 9.52
N THR A 298 -24.41 -14.42 9.22
CA THR A 298 -24.83 -13.86 7.93
C THR A 298 -24.41 -12.40 7.77
N ASN A 299 -24.40 -11.60 8.85
CA ASN A 299 -23.85 -10.25 8.83
C ASN A 299 -22.34 -10.26 8.54
N LYS A 300 -21.57 -11.14 9.19
CA LYS A 300 -20.13 -11.33 8.91
C LYS A 300 -19.89 -11.74 7.45
N PHE A 301 -20.69 -12.70 6.95
CA PHE A 301 -20.59 -13.12 5.55
C PHE A 301 -20.93 -11.99 4.57
N HIS A 302 -21.95 -11.18 4.87
CA HIS A 302 -22.31 -10.02 4.07
C HIS A 302 -21.18 -8.98 4.05
N ASP A 303 -20.58 -8.65 5.20
CA ASP A 303 -19.45 -7.72 5.27
C ASP A 303 -18.28 -8.20 4.39
N LEU A 304 -17.96 -9.50 4.41
CA LEU A 304 -16.91 -10.08 3.57
C LEU A 304 -17.27 -10.08 2.06
N ASN A 305 -18.55 -10.21 1.69
CA ASN A 305 -18.98 -10.13 0.30
C ASN A 305 -18.94 -8.69 -0.22
N GLU A 306 -19.33 -7.71 0.59
CA GLU A 306 -19.15 -6.30 0.25
C GLU A 306 -17.66 -5.99 0.09
N ASN A 307 -16.80 -6.36 1.04
CA ASN A 307 -15.35 -6.20 0.92
C ASN A 307 -14.80 -6.88 -0.35
N THR A 308 -15.34 -8.05 -0.72
CA THR A 308 -14.98 -8.73 -1.97
C THR A 308 -15.37 -7.93 -3.20
N ALA A 309 -16.60 -7.41 -3.24
CA ALA A 309 -17.07 -6.58 -4.35
C ALA A 309 -16.17 -5.36 -4.52
N HIS A 310 -15.99 -4.62 -3.42
CA HIS A 310 -15.17 -3.42 -3.36
C HIS A 310 -13.72 -3.68 -3.78
N ALA A 311 -13.07 -4.72 -3.26
CA ALA A 311 -11.73 -5.12 -3.70
C ALA A 311 -11.70 -5.41 -5.21
N ASN A 312 -12.70 -6.13 -5.74
CA ASN A 312 -12.74 -6.51 -7.13
C ASN A 312 -12.88 -5.32 -8.09
N PHE A 313 -13.76 -4.35 -7.83
CA PHE A 313 -13.99 -3.23 -8.76
C PHE A 313 -13.16 -1.97 -8.44
N ALA A 314 -12.65 -1.80 -7.21
CA ALA A 314 -11.92 -0.59 -6.82
C ALA A 314 -10.40 -0.70 -6.98
N ILE A 315 -9.80 -1.87 -6.73
CA ILE A 315 -8.34 -2.04 -6.69
C ILE A 315 -7.72 -2.08 -8.09
N PHE A 316 -7.63 -0.91 -8.71
CA PHE A 316 -7.01 -0.67 -10.01
C PHE A 316 -6.48 0.76 -10.06
N ILE A 317 -5.48 1.01 -10.90
CA ILE A 317 -5.05 2.37 -11.22
C ILE A 317 -5.00 2.49 -12.75
N PRO A 318 -6.11 2.88 -13.39
CA PRO A 318 -6.18 3.00 -14.85
C PRO A 318 -5.31 4.14 -15.40
N THR A 319 -4.64 3.87 -16.52
CA THR A 319 -3.75 4.81 -17.24
C THR A 319 -4.44 5.55 -18.40
N ASP A 320 -5.78 5.56 -18.46
CA ASP A 320 -6.52 6.21 -19.54
C ASP A 320 -6.25 7.73 -19.59
N GLY A 321 -5.89 8.22 -20.77
CA GLY A 321 -5.48 9.60 -21.02
C GLY A 321 -4.02 9.92 -20.68
N TYR A 322 -3.23 8.95 -20.21
CA TYR A 322 -1.78 9.14 -20.07
C TYR A 322 -1.13 9.19 -21.45
N ARG A 323 -0.06 9.96 -21.60
CA ARG A 323 0.77 9.94 -22.82
C ARG A 323 1.34 8.53 -22.99
N GLY A 324 1.07 7.93 -24.15
CA GLY A 324 1.39 6.53 -24.45
C GLY A 324 0.20 5.57 -24.37
N ASP A 325 -0.87 5.93 -23.65
CA ASP A 325 -2.13 5.16 -23.65
C ASP A 325 -3.06 5.67 -24.78
N PRO A 326 -3.51 4.81 -25.70
CA PRO A 326 -4.40 5.23 -26.78
C PRO A 326 -5.83 5.56 -26.30
N ARG A 327 -6.20 5.17 -25.07
CA ARG A 327 -7.56 5.33 -24.55
C ARG A 327 -7.74 6.74 -23.99
N PRO A 328 -8.86 7.43 -24.30
CA PRO A 328 -9.15 8.72 -23.69
C PRO A 328 -9.53 8.57 -22.22
N ALA A 329 -9.26 9.62 -21.45
CA ALA A 329 -9.69 9.76 -20.07
C ALA A 329 -11.21 9.55 -19.91
N GLN A 330 -11.61 8.81 -18.87
CA GLN A 330 -13.00 8.41 -18.63
C GLN A 330 -13.61 9.00 -17.36
N ASP A 331 -12.87 9.86 -16.64
CA ASP A 331 -13.26 10.36 -15.32
C ASP A 331 -14.56 11.17 -15.35
N ALA A 332 -14.80 11.89 -16.46
CA ALA A 332 -15.98 12.72 -16.66
C ALA A 332 -17.12 12.02 -17.42
N LYS A 333 -16.98 10.72 -17.74
CA LYS A 333 -18.07 9.98 -18.40
C LYS A 333 -19.26 9.85 -17.43
N PRO A 334 -20.46 10.33 -17.81
CA PRO A 334 -21.65 10.22 -16.96
C PRO A 334 -22.13 8.78 -16.93
N LEU A 335 -22.73 8.40 -15.80
CA LEU A 335 -23.47 7.14 -15.69
C LEU A 335 -24.67 7.17 -16.65
N THR A 336 -24.91 6.04 -17.29
CA THR A 336 -26.01 5.79 -18.22
C THR A 336 -27.18 5.13 -17.51
N GLU A 337 -28.35 5.05 -18.17
CA GLU A 337 -29.48 4.27 -17.65
C GLU A 337 -29.13 2.79 -17.44
N GLN A 338 -28.20 2.24 -18.21
CA GLN A 338 -27.73 0.87 -18.05
C GLN A 338 -26.98 0.67 -16.73
N ASP A 339 -26.24 1.66 -16.26
CA ASP A 339 -25.55 1.62 -14.96
C ASP A 339 -26.53 1.68 -13.78
N GLY A 340 -27.77 2.14 -14.01
CA GLY A 340 -28.84 2.13 -13.03
C GLY A 340 -29.55 0.79 -12.87
N ARG A 341 -29.32 -0.17 -13.78
CA ARG A 341 -29.95 -1.50 -13.74
C ARG A 341 -29.36 -2.33 -12.62
N ARG A 342 -30.21 -3.11 -11.94
CA ARG A 342 -29.77 -3.96 -10.83
C ARG A 342 -29.28 -5.34 -11.25
N PHE A 343 -29.50 -5.72 -12.50
CA PHE A 343 -29.04 -6.98 -13.06
C PHE A 343 -28.33 -6.77 -14.40
N ARG A 344 -27.25 -7.53 -14.60
CA ARG A 344 -26.50 -7.55 -15.85
C ARG A 344 -26.30 -9.00 -16.34
N GLU A 345 -27.01 -9.34 -17.41
CA GLU A 345 -26.95 -10.67 -18.05
C GLU A 345 -25.68 -10.89 -18.87
N GLU A 346 -25.11 -9.80 -19.41
CA GLU A 346 -23.88 -9.86 -20.19
C GLU A 346 -22.63 -9.86 -19.31
N PRO A 347 -21.51 -10.46 -19.77
CA PRO A 347 -20.22 -10.32 -19.09
C PRO A 347 -19.83 -8.86 -18.86
N ILE A 348 -19.05 -8.63 -17.82
CA ILE A 348 -18.57 -7.28 -17.47
C ILE A 348 -17.70 -6.73 -18.60
N SER A 349 -17.93 -5.48 -18.98
CA SER A 349 -17.05 -4.74 -19.88
C SER A 349 -16.12 -3.86 -19.04
N TRP A 350 -14.83 -3.85 -19.39
CA TRP A 350 -13.86 -3.04 -18.65
C TRP A 350 -14.14 -1.54 -18.81
N SER A 351 -14.14 -0.81 -17.68
CA SER A 351 -14.21 0.65 -17.64
C SER A 351 -13.10 1.21 -16.75
N ALA A 352 -12.53 2.34 -17.15
CA ALA A 352 -11.56 3.05 -16.32
C ALA A 352 -12.23 3.98 -15.28
N ASN A 353 -13.55 4.12 -15.34
CA ASN A 353 -14.34 4.88 -14.39
C ASN A 353 -14.83 3.94 -13.27
N LEU A 354 -14.51 4.30 -12.03
CA LEU A 354 -14.82 3.53 -10.84
C LEU A 354 -16.33 3.25 -10.68
N TYR A 355 -17.17 4.25 -10.92
CA TYR A 355 -18.62 4.13 -10.71
C TYR A 355 -19.27 3.22 -11.74
N HIS A 356 -18.81 3.26 -13.00
CA HIS A 356 -19.22 2.29 -14.02
C HIS A 356 -18.80 0.87 -13.63
N ARG A 357 -17.55 0.65 -13.19
CA ARG A 357 -17.10 -0.67 -12.73
C ARG A 357 -17.93 -1.17 -11.55
N GLN A 358 -18.23 -0.30 -10.59
CA GLN A 358 -19.04 -0.62 -9.42
C GLN A 358 -20.45 -1.06 -9.83
N ALA A 359 -21.12 -0.29 -10.68
CA ALA A 359 -22.45 -0.59 -11.18
C ALA A 359 -22.50 -1.93 -11.91
N ASP A 360 -21.61 -2.11 -12.90
CA ASP A 360 -21.54 -3.33 -13.70
C ASP A 360 -21.22 -4.56 -12.85
N TYR A 361 -20.23 -4.45 -11.95
CA TYR A 361 -19.82 -5.57 -11.11
C TYR A 361 -20.94 -6.00 -10.16
N ASN A 362 -21.60 -5.06 -9.47
CA ASN A 362 -22.66 -5.37 -8.54
C ASN A 362 -23.91 -5.95 -9.24
N ALA A 363 -24.29 -5.37 -10.39
CA ALA A 363 -25.38 -5.89 -11.20
C ALA A 363 -25.08 -7.30 -11.73
N ARG A 364 -23.82 -7.55 -12.10
CA ARG A 364 -23.36 -8.86 -12.57
C ARG A 364 -23.36 -9.91 -11.46
N VAL A 365 -22.79 -9.62 -10.30
CA VAL A 365 -22.79 -10.55 -9.15
C VAL A 365 -24.20 -10.91 -8.75
N ARG A 366 -25.11 -9.93 -8.73
CA ARG A 366 -26.51 -10.18 -8.40
C ARG A 366 -27.16 -11.14 -9.39
N TYR A 367 -26.96 -10.92 -10.69
CA TYR A 367 -27.46 -11.83 -11.73
C TYR A 367 -26.88 -13.24 -11.58
N LEU A 368 -25.56 -13.37 -11.49
CA LEU A 368 -24.89 -14.68 -11.39
C LEU A 368 -25.29 -15.44 -10.13
N SER A 369 -25.48 -14.75 -9.01
CA SER A 369 -25.95 -15.38 -7.77
C SER A 369 -27.34 -16.00 -7.94
N ARG A 370 -28.25 -15.33 -8.65
CA ARG A 370 -29.59 -15.87 -8.96
C ARG A 370 -29.54 -17.04 -9.93
N VAL A 371 -28.74 -16.92 -11.00
CA VAL A 371 -28.52 -18.02 -11.94
C VAL A 371 -28.09 -19.28 -11.19
N GLN A 372 -27.08 -19.17 -10.33
CA GLN A 372 -26.58 -20.30 -9.54
C GLN A 372 -27.64 -20.86 -8.59
N THR A 373 -28.35 -19.99 -7.87
CA THR A 373 -29.43 -20.43 -6.95
C THR A 373 -30.51 -21.23 -7.69
N TYR A 374 -31.00 -20.74 -8.83
CA TYR A 374 -32.08 -21.42 -9.58
C TYR A 374 -31.60 -22.68 -10.31
N ASN A 375 -30.35 -22.71 -10.79
CA ASN A 375 -29.77 -23.93 -11.35
C ASN A 375 -29.65 -25.03 -10.28
N GLU A 376 -29.13 -24.70 -9.09
CA GLU A 376 -29.01 -25.65 -7.99
C GLU A 376 -30.38 -26.17 -7.52
N ILE A 377 -31.42 -25.32 -7.50
CA ILE A 377 -32.80 -25.72 -7.19
C ILE A 377 -33.32 -26.74 -8.23
N ALA A 378 -33.10 -26.46 -9.51
CA ALA A 378 -33.56 -27.30 -10.61
C ALA A 378 -32.85 -28.66 -10.63
N GLU A 379 -31.53 -28.67 -10.44
CA GLU A 379 -30.72 -29.88 -10.36
C GLU A 379 -31.09 -30.76 -9.16
N ALA A 380 -31.38 -30.14 -8.00
CA ALA A 380 -31.74 -30.86 -6.80
C ALA A 380 -33.21 -31.33 -6.77
N GLY A 381 -34.05 -30.89 -7.72
CA GLY A 381 -35.49 -31.20 -7.74
C GLY A 381 -36.25 -30.65 -6.52
N ILE A 382 -35.73 -29.60 -5.87
CA ILE A 382 -36.25 -29.07 -4.61
C ILE A 382 -37.38 -28.06 -4.89
N SER A 383 -38.49 -28.17 -4.17
CA SER A 383 -39.50 -27.12 -4.09
C SER A 383 -39.00 -26.00 -3.16
N THR A 384 -38.86 -24.77 -3.67
CA THR A 384 -38.41 -23.61 -2.88
C THR A 384 -39.37 -23.19 -1.77
N ILE A 385 -40.56 -23.80 -1.73
CA ILE A 385 -41.66 -23.41 -0.84
C ILE A 385 -41.58 -24.11 0.52
N ASP A 386 -40.82 -25.22 0.63
CA ASP A 386 -40.97 -26.15 1.76
C ASP A 386 -39.87 -26.09 2.83
N SER A 387 -38.78 -25.32 2.62
CA SER A 387 -37.69 -25.20 3.59
C SER A 387 -37.74 -23.84 4.33
N PRO A 388 -37.71 -23.84 5.69
CA PRO A 388 -37.60 -22.61 6.46
C PRO A 388 -36.39 -21.75 6.03
N VAL A 389 -36.52 -20.42 6.10
CA VAL A 389 -35.42 -19.50 5.73
C VAL A 389 -34.18 -19.62 6.62
N ASN A 390 -34.34 -20.21 7.81
CA ASN A 390 -33.27 -20.50 8.73
C ASN A 390 -32.72 -21.94 8.64
N ASP A 391 -33.16 -22.73 7.66
CA ASP A 391 -32.59 -24.05 7.39
C ASP A 391 -31.12 -23.92 6.95
N PRO A 392 -30.17 -24.63 7.60
CA PRO A 392 -28.75 -24.55 7.27
C PRO A 392 -28.44 -24.90 5.81
N ARG A 393 -29.20 -25.83 5.19
CA ARG A 393 -28.98 -26.18 3.77
C ARG A 393 -29.38 -25.04 2.84
N SER A 394 -30.50 -24.38 3.12
CA SER A 394 -30.95 -23.18 2.41
C SER A 394 -29.93 -22.03 2.52
N MET A 395 -29.40 -21.79 3.73
CA MET A 395 -28.36 -20.78 3.96
C MET A 395 -27.08 -21.10 3.20
N MET A 396 -26.63 -22.37 3.24
CA MET A 396 -25.43 -22.81 2.54
C MET A 396 -25.56 -22.70 1.02
N ARG A 397 -26.76 -22.94 0.47
CA ARG A 397 -27.05 -22.70 -0.95
C ARG A 397 -26.82 -21.23 -1.32
N THR A 398 -27.37 -20.33 -0.51
CA THR A 398 -27.23 -18.88 -0.69
C THR A 398 -25.76 -18.44 -0.60
N VAL A 399 -25.05 -18.90 0.42
CA VAL A 399 -23.62 -18.62 0.65
C VAL A 399 -22.77 -19.08 -0.54
N ARG A 400 -22.98 -20.31 -1.03
CA ARG A 400 -22.25 -20.87 -2.17
C ARG A 400 -22.55 -20.09 -3.44
N SER A 401 -23.82 -19.82 -3.71
CA SER A 401 -24.26 -19.03 -4.87
C SER A 401 -23.67 -17.61 -4.87
N GLN A 402 -23.55 -16.95 -3.72
CA GLN A 402 -22.93 -15.62 -3.66
C GLN A 402 -21.41 -15.70 -3.86
N THR A 403 -20.74 -16.67 -3.22
CA THR A 403 -19.29 -16.85 -3.33
C THR A 403 -18.87 -17.16 -4.77
N ASN A 404 -19.56 -18.11 -5.41
CA ASN A 404 -19.28 -18.50 -6.78
C ASN A 404 -19.60 -17.36 -7.77
N ALA A 405 -20.65 -16.57 -7.54
CA ALA A 405 -20.95 -15.39 -8.35
C ALA A 405 -19.83 -14.35 -8.30
N HIS A 406 -19.25 -14.09 -7.11
CA HIS A 406 -18.09 -13.21 -6.99
C HIS A 406 -16.86 -13.74 -7.74
N ILE A 407 -16.58 -15.05 -7.67
CA ILE A 407 -15.48 -15.68 -8.40
C ILE A 407 -15.65 -15.51 -9.91
N MET A 408 -16.85 -15.79 -10.43
CA MET A 408 -17.15 -15.64 -11.86
C MET A 408 -17.05 -14.18 -12.32
N ALA A 409 -17.70 -13.25 -11.61
CA ALA A 409 -17.64 -11.83 -11.94
C ALA A 409 -16.20 -11.27 -11.83
N ARG A 410 -15.40 -11.75 -10.86
CA ARG A 410 -13.98 -11.39 -10.75
C ARG A 410 -13.20 -11.85 -11.98
N ARG A 411 -13.39 -13.10 -12.42
CA ARG A 411 -12.73 -13.63 -13.62
C ARG A 411 -13.12 -12.86 -14.89
N GLU A 412 -14.39 -12.48 -15.02
CA GLU A 412 -14.85 -11.63 -16.12
C GLU A 412 -14.18 -10.25 -16.10
N LEU A 413 -14.03 -9.62 -14.93
CA LEU A 413 -13.46 -8.28 -14.80
C LEU A 413 -11.92 -8.24 -14.85
N ARG A 414 -11.24 -9.24 -14.26
CA ARG A 414 -9.78 -9.24 -14.02
C ARG A 414 -9.02 -10.30 -14.82
N GLY A 415 -9.71 -11.28 -15.39
CA GLY A 415 -9.07 -12.48 -15.93
C GLY A 415 -8.67 -13.47 -14.83
N GLU A 416 -7.83 -14.43 -15.21
CA GLU A 416 -7.28 -15.40 -14.26
C GLU A 416 -6.21 -14.74 -13.36
N PRO A 417 -6.08 -15.15 -12.09
CA PRO A 417 -5.05 -14.64 -11.20
C PRO A 417 -3.65 -14.87 -11.77
N GLU A 418 -2.85 -13.81 -11.82
CA GLU A 418 -1.45 -13.89 -12.23
C GLU A 418 -0.58 -14.40 -11.06
N PRO A 419 0.40 -15.30 -11.31
CA PRO A 419 1.37 -15.66 -10.31
C PRO A 419 2.23 -14.43 -9.98
N LEU A 420 2.43 -14.17 -8.70
CA LEU A 420 3.29 -13.10 -8.22
C LEU A 420 4.61 -13.69 -7.75
N GLY A 421 5.72 -13.06 -8.14
CA GLY A 421 7.04 -13.34 -7.57
C GLY A 421 7.19 -12.78 -6.16
N LEU A 422 8.44 -12.79 -5.66
CA LEU A 422 8.81 -12.12 -4.41
C LEU A 422 8.33 -10.67 -4.38
N ASP A 423 8.06 -10.15 -3.19
CA ASP A 423 7.73 -8.73 -3.03
C ASP A 423 8.86 -7.85 -3.54
N THR A 424 8.50 -6.67 -4.07
CA THR A 424 9.45 -5.77 -4.74
C THR A 424 10.64 -5.44 -3.85
N TRP A 425 10.39 -5.17 -2.57
CA TRP A 425 11.44 -4.87 -1.60
C TRP A 425 12.38 -6.06 -1.36
N LEU A 426 11.84 -7.28 -1.31
CA LEU A 426 12.67 -8.49 -1.18
C LEU A 426 13.49 -8.76 -2.42
N ASP A 427 12.91 -8.58 -3.60
CA ASP A 427 13.63 -8.73 -4.87
C ASP A 427 14.80 -7.72 -4.96
N GLN A 428 14.59 -6.49 -4.51
CA GLN A 428 15.66 -5.48 -4.44
C GLN A 428 16.77 -5.83 -3.44
N VAL A 429 16.43 -6.31 -2.25
CA VAL A 429 17.46 -6.75 -1.28
C VAL A 429 18.22 -7.94 -1.84
N LYS A 430 17.50 -8.93 -2.36
CA LYS A 430 18.06 -10.18 -2.88
C LYS A 430 19.03 -9.96 -4.03
N THR A 431 18.66 -9.12 -5.00
CA THR A 431 19.53 -8.78 -6.14
C THR A 431 20.82 -8.06 -5.73
N ARG A 432 20.87 -7.50 -4.52
CA ARG A 432 22.03 -6.78 -3.97
C ARG A 432 22.77 -7.56 -2.88
N VAL A 433 22.38 -8.81 -2.58
CA VAL A 433 23.10 -9.65 -1.63
C VAL A 433 24.55 -9.83 -2.11
N GLY A 434 25.50 -9.54 -1.23
CA GLY A 434 26.94 -9.54 -1.52
C GLY A 434 27.48 -8.23 -2.13
N SER A 435 26.64 -7.24 -2.41
CA SER A 435 27.07 -5.89 -2.77
C SER A 435 27.48 -5.11 -1.51
N GLU A 436 28.54 -4.31 -1.62
CA GLU A 436 28.98 -3.36 -0.58
C GLU A 436 28.01 -2.19 -0.40
N ASN A 437 27.13 -1.93 -1.39
CA ASN A 437 26.17 -0.82 -1.34
C ASN A 437 24.82 -1.19 -0.71
N LEU A 438 24.68 -2.43 -0.20
CA LEU A 438 23.44 -2.87 0.45
C LEU A 438 23.41 -2.46 1.92
N GLN A 439 22.62 -1.45 2.25
CA GLN A 439 22.39 -1.02 3.63
C GLN A 439 21.17 -1.75 4.24
N TRP A 440 21.42 -2.89 4.89
CA TRP A 440 20.34 -3.75 5.42
C TRP A 440 20.40 -3.95 6.92
N GLY A 441 21.55 -4.39 7.46
CA GLY A 441 21.77 -4.68 8.88
C GLY A 441 21.69 -3.45 9.79
N TYR A 442 21.68 -3.67 11.10
CA TYR A 442 21.62 -2.59 12.09
C TYR A 442 22.82 -2.62 13.04
N VAL A 443 23.29 -1.44 13.44
CA VAL A 443 24.14 -1.28 14.62
C VAL A 443 23.25 -1.02 15.84
N ALA A 444 23.56 -1.64 16.98
CA ALA A 444 22.80 -1.50 18.21
C ALA A 444 23.71 -1.21 19.41
N PHE A 445 23.38 -0.21 20.21
CA PHE A 445 24.13 0.13 21.42
C PHE A 445 23.45 -0.41 22.67
N ARG A 446 24.22 -1.04 23.56
CA ARG A 446 23.81 -1.25 24.96
C ARG A 446 24.09 0.02 25.75
N LEU A 447 23.04 0.72 26.18
CA LEU A 447 23.14 1.97 26.97
C LEU A 447 22.49 1.84 28.36
N ASN A 448 22.46 0.62 28.90
CA ASN A 448 22.06 0.36 30.27
C ASN A 448 22.85 -0.84 30.82
N HIS A 449 23.53 -0.62 31.94
CA HIS A 449 24.39 -1.61 32.60
C HIS A 449 23.92 -1.97 34.02
N GLU A 450 22.68 -1.63 34.39
CA GLU A 450 22.08 -2.05 35.67
C GLU A 450 21.83 -3.57 35.73
N HIS A 451 21.66 -4.19 34.56
CA HIS A 451 21.43 -5.62 34.40
C HIS A 451 22.74 -6.41 34.37
N ASN A 452 22.77 -7.56 35.04
CA ASN A 452 23.95 -8.43 35.01
C ASN A 452 24.13 -9.14 33.65
N ASP A 453 25.31 -9.71 33.41
CA ASP A 453 25.65 -10.33 32.11
C ASP A 453 24.69 -11.47 31.70
N GLY A 454 24.16 -12.22 32.68
CA GLY A 454 23.17 -13.27 32.41
C GLY A 454 21.83 -12.70 31.95
N GLN A 455 21.36 -11.61 32.57
CA GLN A 455 20.16 -10.89 32.15
C GLN A 455 20.34 -10.24 30.78
N TRP A 456 21.51 -9.66 30.53
CA TRP A 456 21.87 -9.09 29.22
C TRP A 456 21.87 -10.16 28.12
N ALA A 457 22.54 -11.29 28.34
CA ALA A 457 22.57 -12.40 27.38
C ALA A 457 21.16 -12.94 27.10
N TYR A 458 20.33 -13.08 28.14
CA TYR A 458 18.96 -13.51 28.00
C TYR A 458 18.10 -12.50 27.22
N PHE A 459 18.21 -11.20 27.50
CA PHE A 459 17.58 -10.14 26.73
C PHE A 459 17.99 -10.22 25.25
N LYS A 460 19.30 -10.22 24.99
CA LYS A 460 19.87 -10.19 23.65
C LYS A 460 19.36 -11.37 22.82
N GLN A 461 19.41 -12.58 23.40
CA GLN A 461 18.89 -13.78 22.74
C GLN A 461 17.41 -13.63 22.39
N ARG A 462 16.56 -13.22 23.34
CA ARG A 462 15.12 -13.08 23.07
C ARG A 462 14.81 -12.00 22.03
N PHE A 463 15.53 -10.89 22.06
CA PHE A 463 15.38 -9.84 21.06
C PHE A 463 15.79 -10.31 19.68
N GLU A 464 16.93 -11.01 19.56
CA GLU A 464 17.41 -11.54 18.28
C GLU A 464 16.48 -12.64 17.75
N ASP A 465 15.99 -13.54 18.60
CA ASP A 465 14.98 -14.55 18.24
C ASP A 465 13.66 -13.89 17.77
N ASP A 466 13.23 -12.84 18.47
CA ASP A 466 12.05 -12.06 18.11
C ASP A 466 12.23 -11.36 16.76
N CYS A 467 13.39 -10.76 16.50
CA CYS A 467 13.70 -10.14 15.21
C CYS A 467 13.83 -11.18 14.10
N ALA A 468 14.41 -12.36 14.35
CA ALA A 468 14.66 -13.37 13.33
C ALA A 468 13.40 -14.09 12.83
N ASN A 469 12.31 -14.03 13.58
CA ASN A 469 11.04 -14.68 13.26
C ASN A 469 10.25 -13.90 12.18
N TRP A 470 10.68 -13.85 10.93
CA TRP A 470 9.94 -13.14 9.88
C TRP A 470 10.06 -13.81 8.51
N GLY A 471 9.11 -13.54 7.63
CA GLY A 471 9.16 -13.95 6.22
C GLY A 471 8.77 -15.42 5.96
N ASP A 472 8.01 -16.04 6.84
CA ASP A 472 7.48 -17.41 6.67
C ASP A 472 6.57 -17.54 5.43
N GLU A 473 6.00 -16.43 4.98
CA GLU A 473 5.20 -16.31 3.78
C GLU A 473 6.03 -16.35 2.49
N PHE A 474 7.35 -16.19 2.58
CA PHE A 474 8.25 -16.12 1.44
C PHE A 474 9.07 -17.39 1.31
N THR A 475 9.30 -17.82 0.06
CA THR A 475 10.17 -18.96 -0.25
C THR A 475 11.50 -18.46 -0.83
N GLY A 476 12.60 -19.09 -0.42
CA GLY A 476 13.93 -18.80 -0.98
C GLY A 476 14.50 -17.43 -0.59
N ILE A 477 14.28 -16.99 0.66
CA ILE A 477 14.83 -15.74 1.21
C ILE A 477 15.91 -15.98 2.29
N ASP A 478 16.44 -17.20 2.37
CA ASP A 478 17.42 -17.56 3.41
C ASP A 478 18.72 -16.76 3.28
N ASP A 479 19.10 -16.39 2.06
CA ASP A 479 20.19 -15.46 1.78
C ASP A 479 19.96 -14.08 2.42
N VAL A 480 18.75 -13.52 2.28
CA VAL A 480 18.36 -12.26 2.92
C VAL A 480 18.33 -12.40 4.44
N ARG A 481 17.77 -13.50 4.97
CA ARG A 481 17.77 -13.76 6.43
C ARG A 481 19.19 -13.86 6.98
N ASN A 482 20.11 -14.50 6.26
CA ASN A 482 21.50 -14.66 6.70
C ASN A 482 22.27 -13.34 6.83
N ILE A 483 21.92 -12.31 6.04
CA ILE A 483 22.52 -10.97 6.14
C ILE A 483 21.74 -10.03 7.09
N SER A 484 20.57 -10.44 7.58
CA SER A 484 19.74 -9.66 8.50
C SER A 484 20.31 -9.72 9.92
N LYS A 485 21.36 -8.93 10.17
CA LYS A 485 22.12 -8.97 11.43
C LYS A 485 22.01 -7.68 12.24
N ILE A 486 22.08 -7.85 13.56
CA ILE A 486 22.24 -6.77 14.53
C ILE A 486 23.66 -6.83 15.10
N HIS A 487 24.40 -5.74 14.95
CA HIS A 487 25.77 -5.59 15.41
C HIS A 487 25.79 -4.80 16.71
N TRP A 488 25.97 -5.52 17.81
CA TRP A 488 25.95 -4.94 19.16
C TRP A 488 27.27 -4.29 19.54
N LEU A 489 27.18 -3.08 20.07
CA LEU A 489 28.26 -2.30 20.66
C LEU A 489 27.95 -2.04 22.14
N ASP A 490 28.93 -2.24 23.01
CA ASP A 490 28.79 -1.96 24.45
C ASP A 490 29.15 -0.49 24.71
N GLY A 491 28.16 0.31 25.13
CA GLY A 491 28.37 1.75 25.34
C GLY A 491 29.42 2.04 26.40
N LYS A 492 29.50 1.22 27.47
CA LYS A 492 30.45 1.43 28.56
C LYS A 492 31.89 1.17 28.13
N GLU A 493 32.12 0.14 27.31
CA GLU A 493 33.45 -0.12 26.72
C GLU A 493 33.90 1.01 25.77
N LEU A 494 32.94 1.73 25.20
CA LEU A 494 33.16 2.84 24.27
C LEU A 494 33.15 4.22 24.95
N GLY A 495 33.05 4.27 26.28
CA GLY A 495 33.07 5.51 27.06
C GLY A 495 31.79 6.33 27.02
N ILE A 496 30.67 5.73 26.64
CA ILE A 496 29.33 6.35 26.64
C ILE A 496 28.64 6.07 27.98
N GLU A 497 28.06 7.10 28.59
CA GLU A 497 27.25 6.96 29.80
C GLU A 497 25.89 6.32 29.52
N ASP A 498 25.30 5.65 30.52
CA ASP A 498 23.98 5.03 30.39
C ASP A 498 22.92 6.08 30.03
N GLY A 499 22.16 5.79 28.96
CA GLY A 499 21.13 6.68 28.43
C GLY A 499 21.62 7.86 27.58
N ASP A 500 22.93 8.03 27.36
CA ASP A 500 23.46 9.12 26.52
C ASP A 500 23.34 8.82 25.02
N ILE A 501 22.15 9.11 24.48
CA ILE A 501 21.82 8.92 23.06
C ILE A 501 22.65 9.84 22.16
N GLU A 502 23.00 11.04 22.60
CA GLU A 502 23.73 12.00 21.77
C GLU A 502 25.20 11.57 21.61
N ALA A 503 25.84 11.09 22.68
CA ALA A 503 27.17 10.47 22.56
C ALA A 503 27.14 9.23 21.65
N ALA A 504 26.09 8.40 21.75
CA ALA A 504 25.92 7.25 20.86
C ALA A 504 25.72 7.67 19.39
N LYS A 505 24.98 8.75 19.10
CA LYS A 505 24.84 9.32 17.75
C LYS A 505 26.20 9.74 17.17
N VAL A 506 26.99 10.49 17.93
CA VAL A 506 28.32 10.95 17.49
C VAL A 506 29.24 9.77 17.20
N LEU A 507 29.25 8.77 18.08
CA LEU A 507 30.07 7.58 17.90
C LEU A 507 29.60 6.74 16.71
N PHE A 508 28.29 6.58 16.53
CA PHE A 508 27.71 5.85 15.42
C PHE A 508 28.15 6.41 14.07
N LYS A 509 28.06 7.75 13.86
CA LYS A 509 28.50 8.40 12.62
C LYS A 509 29.98 8.11 12.32
N THR A 510 30.82 8.16 13.35
CA THR A 510 32.25 7.85 13.21
C THR A 510 32.48 6.36 12.95
N TYR A 511 31.70 5.48 13.59
CA TYR A 511 31.84 4.03 13.48
C TYR A 511 31.48 3.54 12.09
N VAL A 512 30.34 3.95 11.53
CA VAL A 512 29.88 3.47 10.21
C VAL A 512 30.76 3.90 9.04
N GLU A 513 31.59 4.94 9.24
CA GLU A 513 32.62 5.36 8.29
C GLU A 513 33.97 4.62 8.47
N SER A 514 34.13 3.86 9.54
CA SER A 514 35.37 3.15 9.86
C SER A 514 35.52 1.84 9.07
N THR A 515 36.77 1.39 8.89
CA THR A 515 37.07 0.08 8.27
C THR A 515 36.59 -1.12 9.10
N ASP A 516 36.29 -0.90 10.38
CA ASP A 516 35.84 -1.92 11.31
C ASP A 516 34.31 -2.09 11.31
N ALA A 517 33.58 -1.18 10.66
CA ALA A 517 32.14 -1.33 10.50
C ALA A 517 31.79 -2.45 9.53
N PRO A 518 30.72 -3.21 9.80
CA PRO A 518 30.21 -4.17 8.83
C PRO A 518 29.71 -3.43 7.59
N THR A 519 30.08 -3.91 6.40
CA THR A 519 29.82 -3.22 5.12
C THR A 519 28.35 -3.06 4.75
N GLN A 520 27.44 -3.83 5.38
CA GLN A 520 26.03 -3.89 5.00
C GLN A 520 25.07 -3.35 6.06
N VAL A 521 25.52 -2.44 6.93
CA VAL A 521 24.65 -1.81 7.94
C VAL A 521 24.06 -0.49 7.44
N ARG A 522 22.90 -0.13 7.98
CA ARG A 522 22.29 1.19 7.77
C ARG A 522 23.15 2.29 8.39
N GLN A 523 23.15 3.44 7.71
CA GLN A 523 23.91 4.63 8.12
C GLN A 523 23.02 5.76 8.64
N GLU A 524 21.73 5.72 8.35
CA GLU A 524 20.77 6.79 8.68
C GLU A 524 20.12 6.59 10.06
N MET A 525 20.18 5.38 10.61
CA MET A 525 19.63 5.05 11.92
C MET A 525 20.39 3.92 12.61
N PHE A 526 20.30 3.90 13.93
CA PHE A 526 20.81 2.82 14.77
C PHE A 526 19.81 2.45 15.86
N LEU A 527 20.08 1.37 16.57
CA LEU A 527 19.24 0.84 17.62
C LEU A 527 19.86 1.08 19.01
N VAL A 528 19.03 1.23 20.03
CA VAL A 528 19.46 1.38 21.42
C VAL A 528 18.70 0.40 22.31
N ALA A 529 19.45 -0.32 23.15
CA ALA A 529 18.93 -1.06 24.29
C ALA A 529 19.13 -0.24 25.57
N ASP A 530 18.12 0.57 25.90
CA ASP A 530 18.01 1.26 27.18
C ASP A 530 17.35 0.34 28.25
N GLY A 531 17.19 0.85 29.46
CA GLY A 531 16.59 0.08 30.56
C GLY A 531 15.14 -0.37 30.29
N ASP A 532 14.36 0.46 29.57
CA ASP A 532 12.98 0.16 29.19
C ASP A 532 12.92 -0.96 28.14
N VAL A 533 13.81 -0.90 27.14
CA VAL A 533 13.98 -1.91 26.08
C VAL A 533 14.36 -3.25 26.69
N ILE A 534 15.39 -3.28 27.54
CA ILE A 534 15.82 -4.51 28.21
C ILE A 534 14.67 -5.09 29.05
N SER A 535 14.01 -4.25 29.85
CA SER A 535 12.87 -4.65 30.67
C SER A 535 11.71 -5.20 29.84
N SER A 536 11.49 -4.72 28.62
CA SER A 536 10.38 -5.16 27.76
C SER A 536 10.46 -6.63 27.32
N TYR A 537 11.65 -7.24 27.35
CA TYR A 537 11.87 -8.66 27.06
C TYR A 537 12.11 -9.50 28.32
N LEU A 538 12.68 -8.91 29.38
CA LEU A 538 12.88 -9.60 30.66
C LEU A 538 11.57 -9.75 31.43
N ASN A 539 10.78 -8.68 31.50
CA ASN A 539 9.55 -8.58 32.28
C ASN A 539 8.41 -8.03 31.40
N PRO A 540 8.02 -8.74 30.32
CA PRO A 540 7.02 -8.24 29.37
C PRO A 540 5.67 -8.02 30.04
N THR A 541 5.04 -6.87 29.76
CA THR A 541 3.65 -6.60 30.12
C THR A 541 2.79 -6.54 28.85
N THR A 542 1.47 -6.61 28.99
CA THR A 542 0.56 -6.48 27.82
C THR A 542 0.75 -5.15 27.07
N ALA A 543 1.13 -4.07 27.77
CA ALA A 543 1.31 -2.74 27.18
C ALA A 543 2.74 -2.45 26.71
N LYS A 544 3.73 -3.21 27.17
CA LYS A 544 5.16 -3.03 26.89
C LYS A 544 5.77 -4.41 26.66
N ARG A 545 5.69 -4.91 25.43
CA ARG A 545 6.22 -6.22 25.07
C ARG A 545 7.13 -6.08 23.86
N GLY A 546 8.40 -6.44 24.04
CA GLY A 546 9.36 -6.69 22.97
C GLY A 546 9.54 -5.53 21.98
N PHE A 547 10.20 -4.45 22.41
CA PHE A 547 10.52 -3.32 21.53
C PHE A 547 11.98 -2.90 21.65
N VAL A 548 12.45 -2.14 20.67
CA VAL A 548 13.77 -1.50 20.62
C VAL A 548 13.61 0.00 20.35
N LEU A 549 14.56 0.81 20.79
CA LEU A 549 14.57 2.23 20.46
C LEU A 549 15.35 2.43 19.15
N ALA A 550 14.66 2.83 18.09
CA ALA A 550 15.27 3.24 16.82
C ALA A 550 15.57 4.73 16.87
N VAL A 551 16.82 5.11 16.63
CA VAL A 551 17.32 6.49 16.71
C VAL A 551 17.70 6.98 15.32
N ASP A 552 17.18 8.15 14.95
CA ASP A 552 17.56 8.87 13.74
C ASP A 552 18.92 9.52 13.98
N ALA A 553 19.92 9.11 13.20
CA ALA A 553 21.29 9.58 13.36
C ALA A 553 21.45 11.05 12.93
N ASP A 554 20.61 11.53 12.01
CA ASP A 554 20.70 12.84 11.39
C ASP A 554 19.70 13.85 11.97
N PHE A 555 18.88 13.44 12.93
CA PHE A 555 17.96 14.35 13.60
C PHE A 555 18.69 15.44 14.39
N ASP A 556 18.44 16.69 13.99
CA ASP A 556 18.85 17.90 14.71
C ASP A 556 17.59 18.65 15.20
N PRO A 557 17.39 18.81 16.53
CA PRO A 557 16.24 19.52 17.08
C PRO A 557 16.25 21.03 16.79
N THR A 558 17.38 21.59 16.36
CA THR A 558 17.52 23.02 16.04
C THR A 558 17.19 23.35 14.60
N ASP A 559 17.06 22.33 13.73
CA ASP A 559 16.71 22.48 12.34
C ASP A 559 15.22 22.85 12.20
N THR A 560 14.97 24.17 12.07
CA THR A 560 13.64 24.72 11.84
C THR A 560 13.08 24.42 10.45
N ASP A 561 13.94 24.03 9.49
CA ASP A 561 13.57 23.77 8.10
C ASP A 561 13.03 22.36 7.89
N GLN A 562 13.06 21.49 8.91
CA GLN A 562 12.49 20.15 8.75
C GLN A 562 10.99 20.15 8.46
N GLY A 563 10.24 21.24 8.70
CA GLY A 563 8.85 21.44 8.27
C GLY A 563 7.82 20.39 8.74
N ARG A 564 8.30 19.36 9.46
CA ARG A 564 7.62 18.11 9.77
C ARG A 564 6.95 18.13 11.13
N ASN A 565 7.15 19.16 11.94
CA ASN A 565 6.47 19.29 13.24
C ASN A 565 4.93 19.27 13.12
N GLU A 566 4.39 19.75 12.00
CA GLU A 566 2.94 19.71 11.79
C GLU A 566 2.43 18.31 11.36
N GLU A 567 3.27 17.50 10.70
CA GLU A 567 2.97 16.13 10.22
C GLU A 567 3.37 15.04 11.22
N SER A 568 4.35 15.33 12.08
CA SER A 568 4.95 14.46 13.08
C SER A 568 5.16 15.21 14.41
N PRO A 569 4.06 15.67 15.03
CA PRO A 569 4.13 16.54 16.20
C PRO A 569 4.80 15.85 17.39
N GLY A 570 5.83 16.51 17.95
CA GLY A 570 6.55 16.03 19.13
C GLY A 570 7.56 14.93 18.85
N TYR A 571 7.95 14.72 17.59
CA TYR A 571 9.06 13.83 17.27
C TYR A 571 10.37 14.38 17.84
N SER A 572 11.16 13.50 18.46
CA SER A 572 12.39 13.86 19.18
C SER A 572 13.63 13.12 18.66
N GLY A 573 13.60 12.65 17.41
CA GLY A 573 14.72 11.91 16.82
C GLY A 573 14.78 10.41 17.17
N ALA A 574 13.76 9.86 17.84
CA ALA A 574 13.72 8.43 18.13
C ALA A 574 12.28 7.90 18.22
N VAL A 575 12.10 6.62 17.90
CA VAL A 575 10.82 5.90 18.00
C VAL A 575 11.06 4.53 18.61
N ARG A 576 10.22 4.10 19.56
CA ARG A 576 10.22 2.70 20.00
C ARG A 576 9.52 1.86 18.94
N VAL A 577 10.14 0.79 18.47
CA VAL A 577 9.60 -0.08 17.42
C VAL A 577 9.54 -1.50 17.96
N LEU A 578 8.45 -2.24 17.69
CA LEU A 578 8.41 -3.68 18.02
C LEU A 578 9.57 -4.40 17.34
N GLY A 579 10.30 -5.25 18.08
CA GLY A 579 11.41 -6.02 17.52
C GLY A 579 10.95 -6.92 16.35
N SER A 580 9.71 -7.40 16.44
CA SER A 580 9.07 -8.20 15.40
C SER A 580 8.87 -7.52 14.05
N LEU A 581 9.00 -6.19 13.98
CA LEU A 581 8.78 -5.39 12.77
C LEU A 581 10.07 -4.91 12.12
N LEU A 582 11.23 -5.29 12.66
CA LEU A 582 12.52 -4.68 12.30
C LEU A 582 12.89 -4.93 10.82
N TRP A 583 12.52 -6.08 10.25
CA TRP A 583 12.92 -6.50 8.91
C TRP A 583 11.79 -6.41 7.87
N ASP A 584 10.64 -7.03 8.15
CA ASP A 584 9.51 -7.14 7.24
C ASP A 584 8.61 -5.88 7.19
N ASP A 585 8.86 -4.90 8.06
CA ASP A 585 8.16 -3.61 8.08
C ASP A 585 9.14 -2.43 8.06
N LEU A 586 9.90 -2.17 9.12
CA LEU A 586 10.83 -1.03 9.19
C LEU A 586 11.93 -1.16 8.14
N GLY A 587 12.57 -2.33 8.06
CA GLY A 587 13.63 -2.61 7.09
C GLY A 587 13.14 -2.49 5.64
N ALA A 588 11.96 -3.04 5.34
CA ALA A 588 11.32 -2.92 4.03
C ALA A 588 11.02 -1.44 3.68
N GLN A 589 10.50 -0.65 4.63
CA GLN A 589 10.18 0.75 4.39
C GLN A 589 11.40 1.62 4.11
N PHE A 590 12.50 1.40 4.84
CA PHE A 590 13.76 2.11 4.61
C PHE A 590 14.40 1.67 3.29
N GLN A 591 14.41 0.37 3.00
CA GLN A 591 14.94 -0.16 1.74
C GLN A 591 14.24 0.44 0.53
N MET A 592 12.92 0.59 0.62
CA MET A 592 12.09 1.17 -0.42
C MET A 592 11.94 2.70 -0.29
N GLN A 593 12.67 3.34 0.63
CA GLN A 593 12.68 4.79 0.87
C GLN A 593 11.28 5.41 1.03
N THR A 594 10.39 4.70 1.71
CA THR A 594 8.96 5.05 1.81
C THR A 594 8.64 5.97 2.97
N GLN A 595 9.15 5.63 4.14
CA GLN A 595 8.89 6.33 5.40
C GLN A 595 10.15 6.29 6.25
N GLN A 596 10.54 7.45 6.80
CA GLN A 596 11.60 7.56 7.80
C GLN A 596 11.02 7.45 9.22
N LEU A 597 11.88 7.42 10.24
CA LEU A 597 11.42 7.33 11.64
C LEU A 597 10.46 8.45 12.03
N VAL A 598 10.73 9.68 11.57
CA VAL A 598 9.83 10.82 11.76
C VAL A 598 8.44 10.57 11.15
N ASP A 599 8.35 9.88 10.02
CA ASP A 599 7.07 9.61 9.35
C ASP A 599 6.26 8.51 10.05
N LEU A 600 6.94 7.62 10.78
CA LEU A 600 6.35 6.52 11.57
C LEU A 600 5.92 6.95 12.97
N TRP A 601 6.57 7.98 13.53
CA TRP A 601 6.25 8.52 14.86
C TRP A 601 4.75 8.74 15.12
N PRO A 602 3.97 9.36 14.20
CA PRO A 602 2.53 9.51 14.39
C PRO A 602 1.75 8.22 14.63
N LEU A 603 2.21 7.10 14.08
CA LEU A 603 1.59 5.79 14.28
C LEU A 603 1.86 5.26 15.69
N ALA A 604 3.01 5.61 16.28
CA ALA A 604 3.36 5.26 17.65
C ALA A 604 2.60 6.09 18.70
N MET A 605 2.21 7.33 18.37
CA MET A 605 1.50 8.23 19.29
C MET A 605 0.17 7.69 19.82
N ASN A 606 -0.46 6.77 19.09
CA ASN A 606 -1.70 6.12 19.52
C ASN A 606 -1.48 5.04 20.59
N ASN A 607 -0.24 4.59 20.78
CA ASN A 607 0.12 3.62 21.81
C ASN A 607 0.52 4.35 23.12
N PRO A 608 -0.02 3.96 24.29
CA PRO A 608 0.35 4.59 25.58
C PRO A 608 1.84 4.53 25.93
N ALA A 609 2.56 3.54 25.41
CA ALA A 609 4.01 3.39 25.57
C ALA A 609 4.82 4.01 24.42
N LEU A 610 4.14 4.71 23.48
CA LEU A 610 4.75 5.35 22.32
C LEU A 610 5.53 4.37 21.44
N ILE A 611 4.98 3.15 21.30
CA ILE A 611 5.55 2.07 20.49
C ILE A 611 4.89 2.07 19.12
N TYR A 612 5.72 2.03 18.09
CA TYR A 612 5.32 1.76 16.73
C TYR A 612 5.05 0.26 16.55
N GLU A 613 3.79 -0.07 16.26
CA GLU A 613 3.29 -1.45 16.19
C GLU A 613 2.81 -1.82 14.77
N GLY A 614 3.31 -1.15 13.75
CA GLY A 614 2.88 -1.33 12.36
C GLY A 614 1.82 -0.31 11.95
N PRO A 615 1.29 -0.43 10.72
CA PRO A 615 0.20 0.42 10.26
C PRO A 615 -1.09 0.15 11.06
N LEU A 616 -1.87 1.19 11.29
CA LEU A 616 -3.15 1.13 12.01
C LEU A 616 -4.29 1.56 11.09
N PRO A 617 -5.43 0.84 11.04
CA PRO A 617 -6.58 1.23 10.24
C PRO A 617 -7.46 2.29 10.94
N MET A 618 -6.97 2.88 12.03
CA MET A 618 -7.72 3.78 12.92
C MET A 618 -7.26 5.23 12.75
N PRO A 619 -8.15 6.22 12.98
CA PRO A 619 -7.81 7.63 12.92
C PRO A 619 -6.65 7.99 13.84
N ILE A 620 -5.65 8.66 13.29
CA ILE A 620 -4.53 9.20 14.07
C ILE A 620 -4.91 10.59 14.56
N LEU A 621 -4.85 10.79 15.88
CA LEU A 621 -5.25 12.04 16.50
C LEU A 621 -4.07 12.99 16.67
N ARG A 622 -4.32 14.29 16.53
CA ARG A 622 -3.35 15.33 16.86
C ARG A 622 -3.13 15.37 18.37
N SER A 623 -1.85 15.43 18.79
CA SER A 623 -1.51 15.63 20.20
C SER A 623 -2.12 16.94 20.74
N ARG A 624 -2.58 16.92 22.00
CA ARG A 624 -3.21 18.08 22.67
C ARG A 624 -2.28 19.29 22.83
N SER A 625 -0.96 19.13 22.70
CA SER A 625 0.00 20.23 22.87
C SER A 625 0.14 21.17 21.65
N SER A 626 -0.47 20.86 20.50
CA SER A 626 -0.28 21.62 19.24
C SER A 626 -1.52 22.40 18.75
N ALA A 627 -2.43 22.79 19.67
CA ALA A 627 -3.75 23.35 19.35
C ALA A 627 -3.79 24.72 18.62
N SER A 628 -2.66 25.27 18.16
CA SER A 628 -2.59 26.58 17.51
C SER A 628 -2.45 26.47 15.99
N LEU A 629 -3.52 26.12 15.26
CA LEU A 629 -3.58 26.32 13.81
C LEU A 629 -4.88 27.02 13.38
N SER A 630 -4.68 28.09 12.61
CA SER A 630 -5.61 29.18 12.25
C SER A 630 -6.53 28.84 11.04
N ARG A 631 -7.46 29.75 10.72
CA ARG A 631 -8.61 29.63 9.80
C ARG A 631 -8.27 29.44 8.29
N SER A 632 -7.02 29.23 7.89
CA SER A 632 -6.57 29.04 6.48
C SER A 632 -5.92 27.68 6.16
N MET A 633 -6.11 26.67 7.04
CA MET A 633 -5.38 25.39 7.06
C MET A 633 -5.06 24.74 5.71
N ALA A 634 -6.01 24.41 4.83
CA ALA A 634 -5.70 23.53 3.68
C ALA A 634 -4.73 24.17 2.65
N ARG A 635 -4.90 25.47 2.37
CA ARG A 635 -4.07 26.18 1.39
C ARG A 635 -2.75 26.64 2.01
N GLU A 636 -2.77 27.00 3.28
CA GLU A 636 -1.57 27.39 4.04
C GLU A 636 -0.69 26.18 4.34
N MET A 637 -1.27 25.01 4.64
CA MET A 637 -0.57 23.73 4.70
C MET A 637 0.08 23.46 3.34
N ALA A 638 -0.68 23.36 2.26
CA ALA A 638 -0.11 23.10 0.93
C ALA A 638 0.99 24.11 0.53
N GLN A 639 0.86 25.40 0.89
CA GLN A 639 1.88 26.43 0.64
C GLN A 639 3.13 26.29 1.51
N ARG A 640 3.01 25.92 2.79
CA ARG A 640 4.13 25.70 3.71
C ARG A 640 4.93 24.44 3.35
N TYR A 641 4.27 23.37 2.93
CA TYR A 641 4.90 22.07 2.65
C TYR A 641 5.55 21.94 1.28
N ALA A 642 5.42 22.95 0.42
CA ALA A 642 5.91 22.87 -0.94
C ALA A 642 7.41 23.20 -1.10
N GLU A 643 8.16 23.29 0.00
CA GLU A 643 9.62 23.32 -0.11
C GLU A 643 10.14 22.10 -0.86
N PRO A 644 11.20 22.26 -1.70
CA PRO A 644 11.91 21.11 -2.22
C PRO A 644 12.58 20.42 -1.02
N GLN A 645 11.86 19.52 -0.36
CA GLN A 645 12.46 18.75 0.71
C GLN A 645 13.64 17.99 0.13
N SER A 646 14.76 18.08 0.84
CA SER A 646 15.99 17.35 0.60
C SER A 646 15.72 15.89 0.27
N ILE A 647 14.64 15.27 0.76
CA ILE A 647 14.18 13.91 0.46
C ILE A 647 14.13 13.59 -1.03
N ALA A 648 13.61 14.47 -1.89
CA ALA A 648 13.56 14.21 -3.33
C ALA A 648 14.98 14.06 -3.93
N TRP A 649 15.88 14.95 -3.50
CA TRP A 649 17.29 14.91 -3.89
C TRP A 649 18.08 13.83 -3.15
N ILE A 650 17.73 13.47 -1.91
CA ILE A 650 18.34 12.40 -1.09
C ILE A 650 17.91 11.03 -1.61
N VAL A 651 16.65 10.85 -2.03
CA VAL A 651 16.13 9.64 -2.67
C VAL A 651 16.82 9.43 -4.00
N VAL A 652 16.88 10.46 -4.85
CA VAL A 652 17.59 10.38 -6.13
C VAL A 652 19.11 10.26 -5.93
N ALA A 653 19.74 11.02 -5.03
CA ALA A 653 21.18 10.94 -4.77
C ALA A 653 21.58 9.65 -4.03
N GLY A 654 20.73 9.10 -3.18
CA GLY A 654 20.93 7.82 -2.50
C GLY A 654 20.81 6.64 -3.47
N VAL A 655 19.81 6.67 -4.35
CA VAL A 655 19.68 5.69 -5.44
C VAL A 655 20.84 5.82 -6.44
N LEU A 656 21.23 7.04 -6.81
CA LEU A 656 22.35 7.25 -7.74
C LEU A 656 23.71 6.95 -7.11
N GLY A 657 23.91 7.29 -5.83
CA GLY A 657 25.10 6.99 -5.04
C GLY A 657 25.29 5.50 -4.85
N ASN A 658 24.22 4.78 -4.51
CA ASN A 658 24.24 3.33 -4.33
C ASN A 658 24.30 2.53 -5.66
N HIS A 659 23.88 3.12 -6.80
CA HIS A 659 23.87 2.41 -8.09
C HIS A 659 24.94 2.81 -9.11
N PHE A 660 25.45 4.03 -9.10
CA PHE A 660 26.27 4.53 -10.21
C PHE A 660 27.64 5.09 -9.80
N PHE A 661 27.85 5.46 -8.53
CA PHE A 661 29.11 6.05 -8.07
C PHE A 661 30.01 5.11 -7.24
N GLY A 662 29.62 3.83 -7.07
CA GLY A 662 30.41 2.81 -6.36
C GLY A 662 31.52 2.14 -7.19
N GLY A 663 32.26 2.90 -8.00
CA GLY A 663 33.53 2.47 -8.58
C GLY A 663 34.69 3.06 -7.78
N PRO A 664 35.81 2.34 -7.57
CA PRO A 664 36.91 2.89 -6.78
C PRO A 664 37.47 4.14 -7.47
N ALA A 665 37.45 5.26 -6.74
CA ALA A 665 38.30 6.41 -7.02
C ALA A 665 39.73 6.13 -6.51
#